data_AF-A0A9Q1KGK3-F1
#
_entry.id   AF-A0A9Q1KGK3-F1
#
_cell.length_a   1.000
_cell.length_b   1.000
_cell.length_c   1.000
_cell.angle_alpha   90.00
_cell.angle_beta   90.00
_cell.angle_gamma   90.00
#
_symmetry.space_group_name_H-M   'P 1'
#
loop_
_entity.id
_entity.type
_entity.pdbx_description
1 polymer ?
#
loop_
_entity_poly.entity_id
_entity_poly.type
_entity_poly.pdbx_seq_one_letter_code
_entity_poly.pdbx_strand_id
1 'polypeptide(L)'
;MTNCTHENELKMLRNLIMRLSREIDYKNHQLMETNESNAIAIQKLTKEKERLLAERSAAISVLVAENVEKDRLVGEKSAAIADLTEEKERLINENSVHITMLTAQNAEKDQLLAEKSAIIATLTAEKEQLLNEISTAKNMVEVKKERLVDESAATTMLMECFAEKERLLNEESAAFRCLMTEKNQLLEAYLTGLKKTKDMKLETEKLQQDLESHRKELERLIKKQNNMVGEKVAITNAEIEKVRCYLEPPKSELALLAQECKDSGFKTGQHKIISVLEFQTLEDLRAQVDTLRKELDEKVEVLQNLEVDNQTLMIKELNSNCKLQDARKAAIKGLEAMKTSRNRIIIGIKRMGEVETRPFRNACSKRFRSGDWDGKYGNWEGKSIELCSLWQSHLSNPGWQPFKKEVINGKLTVQKSAGHLYIITSDFLVATMESHKNEELQQLRKLIMKLAVEIDVKNMKLIQMAEKYDEMSATLKRMDIEKQRLQQDHDRAIERMQCIMLSSERMKHELDCQRKQVEQRAKDMDKREMQIHSEQEKIDALVRDLEENGDELQCLEILNQTLINKERATNAELQDARKALIRALPGLLDVQSNIGIRRMGEVDAKPFRDACLKKSPSGDWAMEASKLCSSWQQILGDPNWHPFKNTVVNGKLQEVIDEDDRKLKELRSGWGEAVHKAVVGALLELNDYNPSGSGRGTTQ
;
A
#
# COMPACT_ATOMS: atom_id res chain seq x y z
N MET A 1 113.93 -91.67 -110.06
CA MET A 1 112.61 -92.23 -110.44
C MET A 1 111.78 -92.43 -109.16
N THR A 2 111.51 -91.36 -108.43
CA THR A 2 110.23 -90.59 -108.46
C THR A 2 109.05 -91.21 -107.71
N ASN A 3 108.98 -92.53 -107.49
CA ASN A 3 107.84 -93.13 -106.77
C ASN A 3 108.04 -93.20 -105.24
N CYS A 4 109.27 -93.45 -104.76
CA CYS A 4 109.52 -93.68 -103.32
C CYS A 4 109.52 -92.39 -102.47
N THR A 5 109.73 -91.22 -103.07
CA THR A 5 109.64 -89.91 -102.38
C THR A 5 108.18 -89.50 -102.15
N HIS A 6 107.34 -89.57 -103.19
CA HIS A 6 105.92 -89.24 -103.10
C HIS A 6 105.16 -90.12 -102.11
N GLU A 7 105.49 -91.41 -101.98
CA GLU A 7 104.80 -92.27 -101.01
C GLU A 7 105.11 -91.89 -99.55
N ASN A 8 106.34 -91.44 -99.27
CA ASN A 8 106.71 -90.92 -97.95
C ASN A 8 106.09 -89.54 -97.67
N GLU A 9 106.03 -88.66 -98.67
CA GLU A 9 105.32 -87.37 -98.59
C GLU A 9 103.82 -87.58 -98.34
N LEU A 10 103.17 -88.48 -99.08
CA LEU A 10 101.76 -88.87 -98.89
C LEU A 10 101.52 -89.48 -97.50
N LYS A 11 102.45 -90.28 -96.98
CA LYS A 11 102.37 -90.84 -95.62
C LYS A 11 102.53 -89.76 -94.55
N MET A 12 103.42 -88.78 -94.77
CA MET A 12 103.59 -87.62 -93.88
C MET A 12 102.36 -86.70 -93.90
N LEU A 13 101.80 -86.42 -95.08
CA LEU A 13 100.54 -85.68 -95.24
C LEU A 13 99.35 -86.39 -94.62
N ARG A 14 99.19 -87.71 -94.82
CA ARG A 14 98.16 -88.51 -94.13
C ARG A 14 98.30 -88.44 -92.61
N ASN A 15 99.52 -88.54 -92.08
CA ASN A 15 99.77 -88.40 -90.65
C ASN A 15 99.47 -86.98 -90.12
N LEU A 16 99.75 -85.94 -90.91
CA LEU A 16 99.40 -84.55 -90.57
C LEU A 16 97.88 -84.36 -90.57
N ILE A 17 97.17 -84.83 -91.60
CA ILE A 17 95.71 -84.82 -91.70
C ILE A 17 95.08 -85.56 -90.51
N MET A 18 95.60 -86.74 -90.15
CA MET A 18 95.11 -87.50 -88.99
C MET A 18 95.34 -86.78 -87.65
N ARG A 19 96.44 -86.02 -87.48
CA ARG A 19 96.64 -85.17 -86.29
C ARG A 19 95.67 -83.99 -86.29
N LEU A 20 95.57 -83.27 -87.40
CA LEU A 20 94.68 -82.12 -87.53
C LEU A 20 93.22 -82.52 -87.33
N SER A 21 92.77 -83.65 -87.85
CA SER A 21 91.43 -84.20 -87.59
C SER A 21 91.22 -84.42 -86.10
N ARG A 22 92.11 -85.17 -85.43
CA ARG A 22 91.98 -85.42 -83.98
C ARG A 22 92.00 -84.15 -83.14
N GLU A 23 92.77 -83.14 -83.54
CA GLU A 23 92.83 -81.86 -82.83
C GLU A 23 91.60 -80.99 -83.10
N ILE A 24 91.01 -81.07 -84.30
CA ILE A 24 89.69 -80.50 -84.62
C ILE A 24 88.60 -81.20 -83.79
N ASP A 25 88.59 -82.53 -83.76
CA ASP A 25 87.62 -83.32 -82.99
C ASP A 25 87.70 -82.99 -81.48
N TYR A 26 88.92 -82.89 -80.94
CA TYR A 26 89.16 -82.48 -79.55
C TYR A 26 88.67 -81.06 -79.27
N LYS A 27 89.00 -80.08 -80.13
CA LYS A 27 88.55 -78.68 -79.96
C LYS A 27 87.04 -78.55 -80.13
N ASN A 28 86.43 -79.32 -81.02
CA ASN A 28 84.97 -79.38 -81.17
C ASN A 28 84.30 -79.99 -79.94
N HIS A 29 84.89 -81.02 -79.33
CA HIS A 29 84.39 -81.59 -78.08
C HIS A 29 84.48 -80.59 -76.92
N GLN A 30 85.61 -79.91 -76.75
CA GLN A 30 85.75 -78.83 -75.76
C GLN A 30 84.78 -77.66 -76.01
N LEU A 31 84.53 -77.31 -77.28
CA LEU A 31 83.54 -76.29 -77.66
C LEU A 31 82.11 -76.73 -77.30
N MET A 32 81.77 -78.02 -77.50
CA MET A 32 80.50 -78.58 -77.08
C MET A 32 80.33 -78.56 -75.55
N GLU A 33 81.31 -79.04 -74.79
CA GLU A 33 81.28 -79.04 -73.32
C GLU A 33 81.16 -77.62 -72.74
N THR A 34 81.90 -76.66 -73.30
CA THR A 34 81.82 -75.25 -72.87
C THR A 34 80.49 -74.60 -73.26
N ASN A 35 79.95 -74.90 -74.45
CA ASN A 35 78.61 -74.43 -74.85
C ASN A 35 77.49 -75.03 -73.97
N GLU A 36 77.58 -76.32 -73.63
CA GLU A 36 76.62 -76.98 -72.74
C GLU A 36 76.71 -76.43 -71.31
N SER A 37 77.92 -76.24 -70.79
CA SER A 37 78.16 -75.58 -69.50
C SER A 37 77.59 -74.15 -69.46
N ASN A 38 77.83 -73.36 -70.52
CA ASN A 38 77.29 -72.02 -70.68
C ASN A 38 75.75 -72.03 -70.79
N ALA A 39 75.16 -72.99 -71.51
CA ALA A 39 73.71 -73.12 -71.62
C ALA A 39 73.05 -73.45 -70.26
N ILE A 40 73.66 -74.35 -69.47
CA ILE A 40 73.22 -74.66 -68.10
C ILE A 40 73.35 -73.44 -67.19
N ALA A 41 74.45 -72.69 -67.28
CA ALA A 41 74.66 -71.46 -66.51
C ALA A 41 73.61 -70.38 -66.85
N ILE A 42 73.34 -70.16 -68.14
CA ILE A 42 72.30 -69.25 -68.62
C ILE A 42 70.92 -69.71 -68.15
N GLN A 43 70.59 -71.01 -68.24
CA GLN A 43 69.30 -71.52 -67.76
C GLN A 43 69.13 -71.31 -66.25
N LYS A 44 70.19 -71.52 -65.47
CA LYS A 44 70.18 -71.28 -64.01
C LYS A 44 69.98 -69.79 -63.69
N LEU A 45 70.68 -68.90 -64.38
CA LEU A 45 70.52 -67.45 -64.20
C LEU A 45 69.14 -66.94 -64.66
N THR A 46 68.57 -67.51 -65.72
CA THR A 46 67.20 -67.18 -66.16
C THR A 46 66.16 -67.59 -65.13
N LYS A 47 66.22 -68.82 -64.60
CA LYS A 47 65.33 -69.28 -63.52
C LYS A 47 65.44 -68.41 -62.27
N GLU A 48 66.66 -68.03 -61.89
CA GLU A 48 66.89 -67.16 -60.72
C GLU A 48 66.35 -65.74 -60.95
N LYS A 49 66.52 -65.19 -62.15
CA LYS A 49 65.91 -63.92 -62.55
C LYS A 49 64.38 -63.98 -62.51
N GLU A 50 63.77 -65.06 -62.98
CA GLU A 50 62.32 -65.27 -62.93
C GLU A 50 61.83 -65.37 -61.48
N ARG A 51 62.54 -66.11 -60.61
CA ARG A 51 62.26 -66.18 -59.17
C ARG A 51 62.29 -64.80 -58.51
N LEU A 52 63.36 -64.03 -58.72
CA LEU A 52 63.51 -62.68 -58.15
C LEU A 52 62.48 -61.68 -58.71
N LEU A 53 62.05 -61.83 -59.97
CA LEU A 53 60.98 -61.03 -60.55
C LEU A 53 59.61 -61.37 -59.92
N ALA A 54 59.33 -62.66 -59.67
CA ALA A 54 58.11 -63.09 -58.98
C ALA A 54 58.08 -62.60 -57.52
N GLU A 55 59.19 -62.73 -56.78
CA GLU A 55 59.35 -62.23 -55.41
C GLU A 55 59.17 -60.70 -55.35
N ARG A 56 59.80 -59.96 -56.26
CA ARG A 56 59.61 -58.50 -56.39
C ARG A 56 58.16 -58.14 -56.71
N SER A 57 57.50 -58.89 -57.60
CA SER A 57 56.09 -58.64 -57.94
C SER A 57 55.16 -58.88 -56.75
N ALA A 58 55.40 -59.95 -55.98
CA ALA A 58 54.63 -60.24 -54.77
C ALA A 58 54.83 -59.15 -53.71
N ALA A 59 56.06 -58.71 -53.48
CA ALA A 59 56.37 -57.61 -52.55
C ALA A 59 55.70 -56.29 -52.96
N ILE A 60 55.69 -55.96 -54.27
CA ILE A 60 54.96 -54.79 -54.78
C ILE A 60 53.46 -54.92 -54.53
N SER A 61 52.86 -56.09 -54.78
CA SER A 61 51.42 -56.31 -54.52
C SER A 61 51.05 -56.13 -53.05
N VAL A 62 51.89 -56.60 -52.12
CA VAL A 62 51.69 -56.40 -50.67
C VAL A 62 51.76 -54.91 -50.32
N LEU A 63 52.81 -54.20 -50.75
CA LEU A 63 52.96 -52.77 -50.48
C LEU A 63 51.84 -51.91 -51.11
N VAL A 64 51.31 -52.32 -52.27
CA VAL A 64 50.13 -51.66 -52.88
C VAL A 64 48.88 -51.90 -52.04
N ALA A 65 48.65 -53.12 -51.54
CA ALA A 65 47.51 -53.41 -50.67
C ALA A 65 47.60 -52.65 -49.32
N GLU A 66 48.78 -52.57 -48.71
CA GLU A 66 49.02 -51.79 -47.49
C GLU A 66 48.78 -50.29 -47.70
N ASN A 67 49.20 -49.73 -48.84
CA ASN A 67 48.93 -48.33 -49.17
C ASN A 67 47.44 -48.06 -49.40
N VAL A 68 46.72 -48.95 -50.10
CA VAL A 68 45.25 -48.82 -50.29
C VAL A 68 44.51 -48.85 -48.94
N GLU A 69 44.90 -49.75 -48.04
CA GLU A 69 44.31 -49.82 -46.70
C GLU A 69 44.65 -48.58 -45.85
N LYS A 70 45.87 -48.06 -45.96
CA LYS A 70 46.25 -46.80 -45.33
C LYS A 70 45.44 -45.62 -45.87
N ASP A 71 45.26 -45.51 -47.18
CA ASP A 71 44.47 -44.43 -47.80
C ASP A 71 42.98 -44.54 -47.41
N ARG A 72 42.44 -45.76 -47.31
CA ARG A 72 41.09 -46.03 -46.76
C ARG A 72 40.96 -45.51 -45.32
N LEU A 73 41.90 -45.88 -44.45
CA LEU A 73 41.94 -45.44 -43.05
C LEU A 73 42.10 -43.91 -42.92
N VAL A 74 42.94 -43.29 -43.74
CA VAL A 74 43.09 -41.83 -43.79
C VAL A 74 41.79 -41.16 -44.22
N GLY A 75 41.09 -41.71 -45.22
CA GLY A 75 39.77 -41.28 -45.64
C GLY A 75 38.76 -41.31 -44.48
N GLU A 76 38.62 -42.46 -43.82
CA GLU A 76 37.72 -42.63 -42.67
C GLU A 76 38.03 -41.68 -41.51
N LYS A 77 39.31 -41.48 -41.18
CA LYS A 77 39.72 -40.52 -40.14
C LYS A 77 39.44 -39.08 -40.55
N SER A 78 39.60 -38.73 -41.83
CA SER A 78 39.28 -37.39 -42.34
C SER A 78 37.78 -37.08 -42.28
N ALA A 79 36.93 -38.07 -42.61
CA ALA A 79 35.47 -37.96 -42.51
C ALA A 79 35.03 -37.76 -41.04
N ALA A 80 35.52 -38.61 -40.13
CA ALA A 80 35.20 -38.47 -38.71
C ALA A 80 35.68 -37.13 -38.10
N ILE A 81 36.80 -36.56 -38.59
CA ILE A 81 37.25 -35.22 -38.20
C ILE A 81 36.32 -34.13 -38.75
N ALA A 82 35.80 -34.28 -39.97
CA ALA A 82 34.83 -33.34 -40.54
C ALA A 82 33.52 -33.35 -39.73
N ASP A 83 32.95 -34.52 -39.45
CA ASP A 83 31.72 -34.68 -38.67
C ASP A 83 31.85 -34.07 -37.26
N LEU A 84 32.97 -34.34 -36.57
CA LEU A 84 33.27 -33.75 -35.25
C LEU A 84 33.49 -32.23 -35.32
N THR A 85 33.98 -31.71 -36.44
CA THR A 85 34.15 -30.26 -36.64
C THR A 85 32.80 -29.58 -36.87
N GLU A 86 31.90 -30.20 -37.62
CA GLU A 86 30.53 -29.70 -37.83
C GLU A 86 29.69 -29.74 -36.54
N GLU A 87 29.78 -30.82 -35.75
CA GLU A 87 29.18 -30.92 -34.42
C GLU A 87 29.71 -29.81 -33.48
N LYS A 88 31.03 -29.59 -33.47
CA LYS A 88 31.66 -28.52 -32.68
C LYS A 88 31.15 -27.13 -33.09
N GLU A 89 31.09 -26.83 -34.38
CA GLU A 89 30.58 -25.52 -34.86
C GLU A 89 29.09 -25.34 -34.55
N ARG A 90 28.27 -26.39 -34.65
CA ARG A 90 26.86 -26.37 -34.19
C ARG A 90 26.77 -26.04 -32.70
N LEU A 91 27.51 -26.74 -31.84
CA LEU A 91 27.53 -26.48 -30.39
C LEU A 91 28.06 -25.08 -30.05
N ILE A 92 29.02 -24.53 -30.82
CA ILE A 92 29.48 -23.15 -30.65
C ILE A 92 28.36 -22.15 -31.00
N ASN A 93 27.63 -22.39 -32.09
CA ASN A 93 26.50 -21.55 -32.49
C ASN A 93 25.34 -21.60 -31.49
N GLU A 94 24.98 -22.80 -31.00
CA GLU A 94 23.97 -22.97 -29.94
C GLU A 94 24.37 -22.25 -28.64
N ASN A 95 25.62 -22.40 -28.20
CA ASN A 95 26.14 -21.68 -27.04
C ASN A 95 26.16 -20.15 -27.26
N SER A 96 26.46 -19.67 -28.46
CA SER A 96 26.39 -18.24 -28.82
C SER A 96 24.95 -17.69 -28.70
N VAL A 97 23.96 -18.47 -29.16
CA VAL A 97 22.53 -18.14 -29.00
C VAL A 97 22.12 -18.14 -27.52
N HIS A 98 22.56 -19.11 -26.73
CA HIS A 98 22.30 -19.12 -25.28
C HIS A 98 22.94 -17.94 -24.54
N ILE A 99 24.20 -17.60 -24.86
CA ILE A 99 24.89 -16.43 -24.29
C ILE A 99 24.15 -15.14 -24.65
N THR A 100 23.79 -14.93 -25.92
CA THR A 100 23.06 -13.72 -26.33
C THR A 100 21.69 -13.61 -25.64
N MET A 101 20.93 -14.71 -25.53
CA MET A 101 19.67 -14.75 -24.80
C MET A 101 19.85 -14.41 -23.31
N LEU A 102 20.88 -14.96 -22.64
CA LEU A 102 21.19 -14.63 -21.24
C LEU A 102 21.61 -13.17 -21.06
N THR A 103 22.37 -12.60 -22.00
CA THR A 103 22.71 -11.17 -21.95
C THR A 103 21.48 -10.25 -22.10
N ALA A 104 20.52 -10.63 -22.95
CA ALA A 104 19.26 -9.90 -23.09
C ALA A 104 18.40 -9.97 -21.81
N GLN A 105 18.29 -11.15 -21.20
CA GLN A 105 17.57 -11.33 -19.93
C GLN A 105 18.20 -10.55 -18.77
N ASN A 106 19.54 -10.47 -18.71
CA ASN A 106 20.22 -9.64 -17.73
C ASN A 106 19.96 -8.14 -17.96
N ALA A 107 19.99 -7.67 -19.21
CA ALA A 107 19.67 -6.27 -19.53
C ALA A 107 18.22 -5.90 -19.16
N GLU A 108 17.25 -6.78 -19.42
CA GLU A 108 15.85 -6.59 -19.00
C GLU A 108 15.72 -6.54 -17.47
N LYS A 109 16.42 -7.42 -16.76
CA LYS A 109 16.47 -7.43 -15.29
C LYS A 109 17.08 -6.14 -14.73
N ASP A 110 18.15 -5.63 -15.33
CA ASP A 110 18.79 -4.39 -14.91
C ASP A 110 17.90 -3.17 -15.18
N GLN A 111 17.15 -3.14 -16.29
CA GLN A 111 16.12 -2.13 -16.54
C GLN A 111 15.02 -2.18 -15.45
N LEU A 112 14.48 -3.37 -15.15
CA LEU A 112 13.48 -3.54 -14.10
C LEU A 112 13.99 -3.17 -12.69
N LEU A 113 15.29 -3.35 -12.42
CA LEU A 113 15.93 -2.88 -11.19
C LEU A 113 16.04 -1.35 -11.16
N ALA A 114 16.40 -0.70 -12.26
CA ALA A 114 16.45 0.75 -12.38
C ALA A 114 15.05 1.38 -12.20
N GLU A 115 14.01 0.82 -12.84
CA GLU A 115 12.62 1.26 -12.69
C GLU A 115 12.13 1.14 -11.24
N LYS A 116 12.39 -0.01 -10.58
CA LYS A 116 12.08 -0.20 -9.16
C LYS A 116 12.84 0.77 -8.25
N SER A 117 14.12 1.04 -8.55
CA SER A 117 14.92 2.01 -7.80
C SER A 117 14.37 3.43 -7.94
N ALA A 118 13.87 3.82 -9.11
CA ALA A 118 13.22 5.11 -9.33
C ALA A 118 11.91 5.23 -8.53
N ILE A 119 11.08 4.20 -8.53
CA ILE A 119 9.83 4.16 -7.74
C ILE A 119 10.12 4.23 -6.22
N ILE A 120 11.16 3.53 -5.75
CA ILE A 120 11.58 3.62 -4.34
C ILE A 120 12.03 5.05 -4.00
N ALA A 121 12.76 5.73 -4.89
CA ALA A 121 13.18 7.11 -4.68
C ALA A 121 11.97 8.08 -4.61
N THR A 122 10.97 7.95 -5.50
CA THR A 122 9.77 8.80 -5.45
C THR A 122 8.94 8.57 -4.18
N LEU A 123 8.70 7.30 -3.81
CA LEU A 123 7.99 6.96 -2.56
C LEU A 123 8.75 7.44 -1.31
N THR A 124 10.09 7.47 -1.35
CA THR A 124 10.90 8.00 -0.25
C THR A 124 10.74 9.53 -0.13
N ALA A 125 10.74 10.25 -1.25
CA ALA A 125 10.51 11.69 -1.27
C ALA A 125 9.07 12.06 -0.83
N GLU A 126 8.06 11.34 -1.29
CA GLU A 126 6.65 11.50 -0.84
C GLU A 126 6.52 11.26 0.67
N LYS A 127 7.20 10.24 1.20
CA LYS A 127 7.23 9.95 2.65
C LYS A 127 7.87 11.09 3.44
N GLU A 128 8.98 11.67 2.97
CA GLU A 128 9.61 12.83 3.62
C GLU A 128 8.71 14.07 3.56
N GLN A 129 8.04 14.32 2.43
CA GLN A 129 7.06 15.40 2.33
C GLN A 129 5.92 15.23 3.35
N LEU A 130 5.30 14.04 3.41
CA LEU A 130 4.22 13.75 4.36
C LEU A 130 4.68 13.87 5.82
N LEU A 131 5.91 13.47 6.15
CA LEU A 131 6.49 13.67 7.49
C LEU A 131 6.64 15.16 7.84
N ASN A 132 7.05 16.00 6.88
CA ASN A 132 7.15 17.45 7.06
C ASN A 132 5.78 18.12 7.21
N GLU A 133 4.78 17.66 6.46
CA GLU A 133 3.37 18.11 6.59
C GLU A 133 2.77 17.71 7.95
N ILE A 134 3.02 16.47 8.41
CA ILE A 134 2.60 16.01 9.75
C ILE A 134 3.29 16.84 10.85
N SER A 135 4.58 17.17 10.69
CA SER A 135 5.33 17.99 11.65
C SER A 135 4.78 19.42 11.75
N THR A 136 4.47 20.05 10.62
CA THR A 136 3.86 21.40 10.59
C THR A 136 2.43 21.39 11.13
N ALA A 137 1.61 20.39 10.79
CA ALA A 137 0.28 20.21 11.37
C ALA A 137 0.33 20.01 12.90
N LYS A 138 1.27 19.21 13.40
CA LYS A 138 1.49 19.02 14.85
C LYS A 138 1.82 20.35 15.55
N ASN A 139 2.74 21.12 14.99
CA ASN A 139 3.12 22.43 15.55
C ASN A 139 1.94 23.42 15.55
N MET A 140 1.10 23.41 14.51
CA MET A 140 -0.14 24.21 14.48
C MET A 140 -1.14 23.80 15.56
N VAL A 141 -1.29 22.49 15.83
CA VAL A 141 -2.16 21.98 16.89
C VAL A 141 -1.64 22.39 18.27
N GLU A 142 -0.34 22.30 18.52
CA GLU A 142 0.26 22.72 19.80
C GLU A 142 0.06 24.23 20.05
N VAL A 143 0.34 25.07 19.06
CA VAL A 143 0.08 26.53 19.14
C VAL A 143 -1.40 26.84 19.34
N LYS A 144 -2.33 26.05 18.77
CA LYS A 144 -3.77 26.26 18.96
C LYS A 144 -4.24 25.79 20.33
N LYS A 145 -3.63 24.74 20.88
CA LYS A 145 -3.83 24.27 22.26
C LYS A 145 -3.36 25.33 23.27
N GLU A 146 -2.20 25.95 23.07
CA GLU A 146 -1.72 27.06 23.92
C GLU A 146 -2.74 28.21 23.94
N ARG A 147 -3.22 28.68 22.78
CA ARG A 147 -4.25 29.74 22.72
C ARG A 147 -5.56 29.36 23.43
N LEU A 148 -5.98 28.10 23.35
CA LEU A 148 -7.18 27.63 24.05
C LEU A 148 -6.99 27.60 25.57
N VAL A 149 -5.76 27.38 26.06
CA VAL A 149 -5.43 27.52 27.48
C VAL A 149 -5.51 28.99 27.90
N ASP A 150 -4.98 29.92 27.10
CA ASP A 150 -5.07 31.36 27.35
C ASP A 150 -6.53 31.87 27.34
N GLU A 151 -7.34 31.45 26.36
CA GLU A 151 -8.77 31.76 26.28
C GLU A 151 -9.54 31.18 27.48
N SER A 152 -9.21 29.96 27.92
CA SER A 152 -9.80 29.34 29.11
C SER A 152 -9.45 30.10 30.40
N ALA A 153 -8.19 30.56 30.54
CA ALA A 153 -7.77 31.39 31.65
C ALA A 153 -8.49 32.74 31.67
N ALA A 154 -8.59 33.42 30.52
CA ALA A 154 -9.33 34.67 30.39
C ALA A 154 -10.83 34.51 30.71
N THR A 155 -11.43 33.38 30.32
CA THR A 155 -12.83 33.05 30.64
C THR A 155 -13.02 32.84 32.15
N THR A 156 -12.06 32.21 32.83
CA THR A 156 -12.06 32.03 34.28
C THR A 156 -11.99 33.38 35.02
N MET A 157 -11.08 34.26 34.61
CA MET A 157 -10.99 35.63 35.17
C MET A 157 -12.28 36.44 34.95
N LEU A 158 -12.96 36.25 33.81
CA LEU A 158 -14.27 36.85 33.56
C LEU A 158 -15.35 36.32 34.52
N MET A 159 -15.39 35.00 34.77
CA MET A 159 -16.32 34.42 35.75
C MET A 159 -16.08 34.94 37.17
N GLU A 160 -14.83 35.07 37.61
CA GLU A 160 -14.47 35.68 38.89
C GLU A 160 -14.94 37.14 38.97
N CYS A 161 -14.75 37.92 37.91
CA CYS A 161 -15.21 39.30 37.82
C CYS A 161 -16.76 39.42 37.85
N PHE A 162 -17.48 38.49 37.20
CA PHE A 162 -18.94 38.43 37.29
C PHE A 162 -19.42 38.06 38.69
N ALA A 163 -18.78 37.09 39.36
CA ALA A 163 -19.11 36.70 40.73
C ALA A 163 -18.88 37.87 41.72
N GLU A 164 -17.78 38.61 41.57
CA GLU A 164 -17.49 39.79 42.38
C GLU A 164 -18.48 40.93 42.12
N LYS A 165 -18.88 41.16 40.85
CA LYS A 165 -19.94 42.11 40.51
C LYS A 165 -21.28 41.72 41.14
N GLU A 166 -21.63 40.44 41.14
CA GLU A 166 -22.85 39.94 41.77
C GLU A 166 -22.80 40.06 43.30
N ARG A 167 -21.64 39.82 43.93
CA ARG A 167 -21.40 40.08 45.35
C ARG A 167 -21.65 41.55 45.70
N LEU A 168 -21.05 42.49 44.94
CA LEU A 168 -21.23 43.93 45.14
C LEU A 168 -22.69 44.38 44.93
N LEU A 169 -23.38 43.86 43.92
CA LEU A 169 -24.79 44.17 43.67
C LEU A 169 -25.70 43.69 44.81
N ASN A 170 -25.38 42.54 45.41
CA ASN A 170 -26.08 42.01 46.58
C ASN A 170 -25.83 42.86 47.83
N GLU A 171 -24.61 43.37 48.03
CA GLU A 171 -24.27 44.32 49.10
C GLU A 171 -24.97 45.67 48.93
N GLU A 172 -24.96 46.26 47.73
CA GLU A 172 -25.69 47.50 47.42
C GLU A 172 -27.19 47.32 47.66
N SER A 173 -27.77 46.20 47.20
CA SER A 173 -29.17 45.85 47.45
C SER A 173 -29.49 45.67 48.93
N ALA A 174 -28.55 45.15 49.73
CA ALA A 174 -28.70 45.03 51.17
C ALA A 174 -28.65 46.41 51.87
N ALA A 175 -27.70 47.26 51.50
CA ALA A 175 -27.60 48.62 52.00
C ALA A 175 -28.85 49.46 51.67
N PHE A 176 -29.38 49.33 50.44
CA PHE A 176 -30.64 49.97 50.05
C PHE A 176 -31.83 49.50 50.88
N ARG A 177 -31.93 48.18 51.17
CA ARG A 177 -32.96 47.65 52.09
C ARG A 177 -32.84 48.27 53.49
N CYS A 178 -31.63 48.36 54.04
CA CYS A 178 -31.39 48.97 55.35
C CYS A 178 -31.81 50.45 55.39
N LEU A 179 -31.39 51.26 54.41
CA LEU A 179 -31.78 52.67 54.30
C LEU A 179 -33.30 52.84 54.13
N MET A 180 -33.95 51.96 53.37
CA MET A 180 -35.40 51.98 53.23
C MET A 180 -36.12 51.61 54.55
N THR A 181 -35.60 50.68 55.34
CA THR A 181 -36.14 50.41 56.68
C THR A 181 -35.95 51.57 57.65
N GLU A 182 -34.78 52.23 57.66
CA GLU A 182 -34.50 53.39 58.51
C GLU A 182 -35.39 54.60 58.14
N LYS A 183 -35.53 54.88 56.84
CA LYS A 183 -36.47 55.88 56.32
C LYS A 183 -37.91 55.61 56.79
N ASN A 184 -38.36 54.35 56.72
CA ASN A 184 -39.72 53.99 57.14
C ASN A 184 -39.91 54.18 58.65
N GLN A 185 -38.93 53.79 59.47
CA GLN A 185 -38.94 54.03 60.92
C GLN A 185 -39.00 55.53 61.26
N LEU A 186 -38.22 56.37 60.57
CA LEU A 186 -38.26 57.83 60.73
C LEU A 186 -39.62 58.42 60.31
N LEU A 187 -40.23 57.90 59.24
CA LEU A 187 -41.56 58.33 58.79
C LEU A 187 -42.65 57.93 59.81
N GLU A 188 -42.61 56.73 60.36
CA GLU A 188 -43.52 56.29 61.43
C GLU A 188 -43.35 57.14 62.70
N ALA A 189 -42.11 57.45 63.09
CA ALA A 189 -41.83 58.35 64.21
C ALA A 189 -42.40 59.77 63.98
N TYR A 190 -42.24 60.32 62.78
CA TYR A 190 -42.80 61.61 62.38
C TYR A 190 -44.34 61.62 62.41
N LEU A 191 -44.99 60.60 61.83
CA LEU A 191 -46.46 60.46 61.86
C LEU A 191 -46.99 60.30 63.29
N THR A 192 -46.27 59.58 64.15
CA THR A 192 -46.59 59.43 65.57
C THR A 192 -46.45 60.76 66.33
N GLY A 193 -45.44 61.57 65.98
CA GLY A 193 -45.27 62.94 66.48
C GLY A 193 -46.43 63.85 66.07
N LEU A 194 -46.81 63.84 64.79
CA LEU A 194 -47.98 64.58 64.27
C LEU A 194 -49.28 64.19 64.97
N LYS A 195 -49.47 62.90 65.26
CA LYS A 195 -50.64 62.44 66.03
C LYS A 195 -50.64 63.05 67.44
N LYS A 196 -49.53 62.96 68.16
CA LYS A 196 -49.38 63.58 69.49
C LYS A 196 -49.63 65.09 69.49
N THR A 197 -49.16 65.83 68.48
CA THR A 197 -49.44 67.29 68.43
C THR A 197 -50.91 67.59 68.12
N LYS A 198 -51.59 66.77 67.32
CA LYS A 198 -53.03 66.87 67.09
C LYS A 198 -53.83 66.56 68.37
N ASP A 199 -53.45 65.53 69.10
CA ASP A 199 -54.08 65.13 70.36
C ASP A 199 -53.90 66.23 71.43
N MET A 200 -52.68 66.76 71.59
CA MET A 200 -52.43 67.92 72.47
C MET A 200 -53.25 69.16 72.07
N LYS A 201 -53.44 69.41 70.77
CA LYS A 201 -54.24 70.55 70.30
C LYS A 201 -55.71 70.39 70.71
N LEU A 202 -56.28 69.19 70.57
CA LEU A 202 -57.64 68.88 71.02
C LEU A 202 -57.78 69.05 72.55
N GLU A 203 -56.76 68.67 73.32
CA GLU A 203 -56.72 68.88 74.77
C GLU A 203 -56.70 70.39 75.12
N THR A 204 -55.93 71.21 74.39
CA THR A 204 -55.93 72.66 74.59
C THR A 204 -57.24 73.35 74.17
N GLU A 205 -57.91 72.86 73.12
CA GLU A 205 -59.23 73.36 72.70
C GLU A 205 -60.29 73.05 73.77
N LYS A 206 -60.25 71.87 74.39
CA LYS A 206 -61.06 71.52 75.58
C LYS A 206 -60.81 72.48 76.75
N LEU A 207 -59.54 72.66 77.14
CA LEU A 207 -59.18 73.53 78.27
C LEU A 207 -59.61 75.00 78.03
N GLN A 208 -59.56 75.48 76.78
CA GLN A 208 -60.12 76.78 76.41
C GLN A 208 -61.65 76.82 76.55
N GLN A 209 -62.35 75.75 76.15
CA GLN A 209 -63.80 75.65 76.29
C GLN A 209 -64.24 75.63 77.77
N ASP A 210 -63.50 74.92 78.63
CA ASP A 210 -63.72 74.90 80.08
C ASP A 210 -63.43 76.27 80.73
N LEU A 211 -62.34 76.94 80.32
CA LEU A 211 -62.04 78.32 80.76
C LEU A 211 -63.14 79.31 80.37
N GLU A 212 -63.65 79.24 79.13
CA GLU A 212 -64.73 80.12 78.68
C GLU A 212 -66.07 79.79 79.37
N SER A 213 -66.29 78.52 79.73
CA SER A 213 -67.41 78.10 80.58
C SER A 213 -67.31 78.70 81.98
N HIS A 214 -66.15 78.58 82.64
CA HIS A 214 -65.87 79.18 83.95
C HIS A 214 -65.97 80.71 83.91
N ARG A 215 -65.50 81.36 82.83
CA ARG A 215 -65.65 82.80 82.63
C ARG A 215 -67.13 83.21 82.57
N LYS A 216 -67.96 82.48 81.81
CA LYS A 216 -69.41 82.73 81.73
C LYS A 216 -70.14 82.47 83.06
N GLU A 217 -69.65 81.54 83.87
CA GLU A 217 -70.13 81.33 85.24
C GLU A 217 -69.75 82.51 86.14
N LEU A 218 -68.50 82.98 86.06
CA LEU A 218 -68.02 84.16 86.80
C LEU A 218 -68.80 85.42 86.42
N GLU A 219 -69.08 85.66 85.14
CA GLU A 219 -69.92 86.77 84.67
C GLU A 219 -71.38 86.64 85.20
N ARG A 220 -71.92 85.41 85.30
CA ARG A 220 -73.23 85.17 85.94
C ARG A 220 -73.20 85.44 87.45
N LEU A 221 -72.12 85.08 88.14
CA LEU A 221 -71.93 85.37 89.57
C LEU A 221 -71.77 86.87 89.83
N ILE A 222 -70.98 87.59 89.02
CA ILE A 222 -70.83 89.05 89.09
C ILE A 222 -72.18 89.75 88.83
N LYS A 223 -72.95 89.30 87.83
CA LYS A 223 -74.30 89.82 87.57
C LYS A 223 -75.25 89.56 88.74
N LYS A 224 -75.17 88.40 89.38
CA LYS A 224 -75.94 88.07 90.59
C LYS A 224 -75.52 88.92 91.79
N GLN A 225 -74.23 89.18 91.96
CA GLN A 225 -73.70 90.03 93.03
C GLN A 225 -74.10 91.50 92.85
N ASN A 226 -74.01 92.04 91.63
CA ASN A 226 -74.46 93.40 91.32
C ASN A 226 -75.97 93.58 91.55
N ASN A 227 -76.79 92.56 91.27
CA ASN A 227 -78.21 92.59 91.61
C ASN A 227 -78.44 92.55 93.14
N MET A 228 -77.68 91.77 93.91
CA MET A 228 -77.78 91.74 95.38
C MET A 228 -77.32 93.03 96.06
N VAL A 229 -76.44 93.81 95.44
CA VAL A 229 -76.02 95.14 95.95
C VAL A 229 -77.16 96.17 95.82
N GLY A 230 -78.09 95.99 94.89
CA GLY A 230 -79.30 96.82 94.79
C GLY A 230 -80.33 96.60 95.91
N GLU A 231 -80.22 95.49 96.67
CA GLU A 231 -81.21 95.05 97.67
C GLU A 231 -80.70 95.12 99.12
N LYS A 232 -79.50 95.68 99.36
CA LYS A 232 -78.92 95.89 100.69
C LYS A 232 -78.63 97.36 101.03
N VAL A 233 -79.47 98.25 100.53
CA VAL A 233 -79.67 99.58 101.13
C VAL A 233 -80.83 99.47 102.12
N ALA A 234 -80.58 99.81 103.39
CA ALA A 234 -81.42 99.55 104.57
C ALA A 234 -81.48 98.05 104.97
N ILE A 235 -81.24 97.63 106.22
CA ILE A 235 -81.11 98.35 107.50
C ILE A 235 -79.97 97.73 108.32
N THR A 236 -79.13 98.55 108.96
CA THR A 236 -78.72 98.38 110.38
C THR A 236 -77.95 99.60 110.89
N ASN A 237 -78.67 100.48 111.60
CA ASN A 237 -78.08 101.37 112.59
C ASN A 237 -78.08 100.66 113.96
N ALA A 238 -77.11 101.05 114.79
CA ALA A 238 -77.07 100.91 116.25
C ALA A 238 -76.76 99.54 116.91
N GLU A 239 -75.96 99.66 117.97
CA GLU A 239 -75.72 98.75 119.11
C GLU A 239 -74.88 97.48 118.86
N ILE A 240 -73.60 97.41 119.27
CA ILE A 240 -72.93 97.54 120.59
C ILE A 240 -72.80 96.19 121.32
N GLU A 241 -71.54 95.76 121.48
CA GLU A 241 -70.92 94.90 122.49
C GLU A 241 -71.45 93.50 122.88
N LYS A 242 -70.46 92.65 123.19
CA LYS A 242 -70.42 91.49 124.11
C LYS A 242 -70.75 90.06 123.62
N VAL A 243 -69.66 89.27 123.66
CA VAL A 243 -69.57 87.83 124.06
C VAL A 243 -70.12 86.83 123.03
N ARG A 244 -69.50 85.68 122.71
CA ARG A 244 -68.21 84.96 122.89
C ARG A 244 -68.53 83.52 122.41
N CYS A 245 -67.50 82.70 122.15
CA CYS A 245 -67.55 81.23 121.95
C CYS A 245 -67.81 80.79 120.50
N TYR A 246 -66.76 80.41 119.76
CA TYR A 246 -66.14 79.07 119.66
C TYR A 246 -66.86 78.22 118.59
N LEU A 247 -66.35 78.12 117.34
CA LEU A 247 -65.15 77.42 116.84
C LEU A 247 -65.30 75.88 116.72
N GLU A 248 -65.17 75.40 115.47
CA GLU A 248 -64.68 74.05 115.07
C GLU A 248 -65.57 72.82 115.44
N PRO A 249 -65.34 71.57 114.92
CA PRO A 249 -64.33 71.10 113.95
C PRO A 249 -64.92 70.22 112.76
N PRO A 250 -64.61 68.91 112.48
CA PRO A 250 -64.09 68.49 111.15
C PRO A 250 -64.67 67.13 110.59
N LYS A 251 -63.96 66.48 109.61
CA LYS A 251 -63.77 65.01 109.30
C LYS A 251 -63.80 64.70 107.78
N SER A 252 -62.77 64.02 107.22
CA SER A 252 -62.61 62.55 106.88
C SER A 252 -63.58 62.03 105.78
N GLU A 253 -63.30 61.05 104.89
CA GLU A 253 -62.35 59.91 104.88
C GLU A 253 -62.25 59.18 103.49
N LEU A 254 -61.18 58.37 103.29
CA LEU A 254 -60.90 57.21 102.38
C LEU A 254 -61.75 56.76 101.14
N ALA A 255 -61.06 56.35 100.05
CA ALA A 255 -61.19 55.10 99.23
C ALA A 255 -60.37 55.17 97.88
N LEU A 256 -59.37 54.30 97.59
CA LEU A 256 -59.39 52.95 96.92
C LEU A 256 -59.79 52.96 95.42
N LEU A 257 -59.18 52.24 94.44
CA LEU A 257 -58.32 51.04 94.34
C LEU A 257 -57.40 51.08 93.07
N ALA A 258 -56.48 50.11 92.88
CA ALA A 258 -55.62 50.01 91.68
C ALA A 258 -55.34 48.57 91.16
N GLN A 259 -55.19 48.46 89.82
CA GLN A 259 -54.41 47.52 88.99
C GLN A 259 -54.47 45.97 89.15
N GLU A 260 -54.72 45.24 88.04
CA GLU A 260 -53.86 44.12 87.58
C GLU A 260 -54.08 43.74 86.08
N CYS A 261 -53.54 42.61 85.59
CA CYS A 261 -52.97 42.45 84.22
C CYS A 261 -53.57 41.36 83.28
N LYS A 262 -53.45 41.61 81.95
CA LYS A 262 -53.16 40.70 80.78
C LYS A 262 -53.97 39.41 80.44
N ASP A 263 -53.75 38.99 79.17
CA ASP A 263 -54.03 37.69 78.49
C ASP A 263 -55.49 37.34 78.07
N SER A 264 -55.79 36.42 77.12
CA SER A 264 -55.17 36.01 75.82
C SER A 264 -56.12 35.03 75.04
N GLY A 265 -55.87 34.74 73.74
CA GLY A 265 -56.52 33.63 72.98
C GLY A 265 -56.74 33.89 71.46
N PHE A 266 -56.88 32.91 70.54
CA PHE A 266 -56.77 31.43 70.64
C PHE A 266 -56.55 30.72 69.25
N LYS A 267 -55.56 29.81 69.18
CA LYS A 267 -55.30 28.59 68.33
C LYS A 267 -55.77 28.39 66.86
N THR A 268 -54.82 27.91 66.02
CA THR A 268 -54.78 26.60 65.28
C THR A 268 -53.46 26.49 64.44
N GLY A 269 -52.96 25.35 63.91
CA GLY A 269 -53.23 23.91 64.14
C GLY A 269 -52.51 22.92 63.16
N GLN A 270 -52.00 21.77 63.68
CA GLN A 270 -51.67 20.47 63.02
C GLN A 270 -50.40 20.19 62.12
N HIS A 271 -49.59 19.21 62.61
CA HIS A 271 -49.09 17.96 61.96
C HIS A 271 -47.80 17.83 61.08
N LYS A 272 -46.81 17.11 61.69
CA LYS A 272 -46.06 15.89 61.25
C LYS A 272 -44.85 15.90 60.28
N ILE A 273 -43.81 15.18 60.76
CA ILE A 273 -42.83 14.30 60.06
C ILE A 273 -41.71 14.97 59.24
N ILE A 274 -40.46 14.64 59.57
CA ILE A 274 -39.50 13.90 58.71
C ILE A 274 -38.45 13.24 59.61
N SER A 275 -38.03 12.05 59.21
CA SER A 275 -37.05 11.18 59.87
C SER A 275 -36.23 10.45 58.80
N VAL A 276 -35.10 9.86 59.22
CA VAL A 276 -34.27 8.89 58.49
C VAL A 276 -33.22 9.48 57.53
N LEU A 277 -31.98 9.03 57.78
CA LEU A 277 -30.84 9.06 56.87
C LEU A 277 -30.89 7.79 56.02
N GLU A 278 -30.88 7.91 54.69
CA GLU A 278 -30.70 6.78 53.77
C GLU A 278 -29.56 7.07 52.80
N PHE A 279 -28.53 6.23 52.83
CA PHE A 279 -27.49 6.19 51.80
C PHE A 279 -28.08 5.53 50.54
N GLN A 280 -28.20 6.29 49.47
CA GLN A 280 -28.57 5.75 48.15
C GLN A 280 -27.44 4.84 47.65
N THR A 281 -27.81 3.64 47.21
CA THR A 281 -26.85 2.68 46.65
C THR A 281 -26.59 3.00 45.17
N LEU A 282 -25.48 2.49 44.63
CA LEU A 282 -25.16 2.62 43.19
C LEU A 282 -26.23 1.99 42.29
N GLU A 283 -27.02 1.03 42.80
CA GLU A 283 -28.10 0.38 42.07
C GLU A 283 -29.34 1.28 41.97
N ASP A 284 -29.65 2.08 43.01
CA ASP A 284 -30.75 3.06 42.98
C ASP A 284 -30.50 4.17 41.94
N LEU A 285 -29.27 4.68 41.89
CA LEU A 285 -28.83 5.64 40.87
C LEU A 285 -28.87 5.03 39.46
N ARG A 286 -28.55 3.75 39.32
CA ARG A 286 -28.64 3.04 38.03
C ARG A 286 -30.08 2.90 37.57
N ALA A 287 -30.99 2.48 38.46
CA ALA A 287 -32.42 2.40 38.17
C ALA A 287 -33.04 3.76 37.80
N GLN A 288 -32.60 4.85 38.43
CA GLN A 288 -33.01 6.21 38.04
C GLN A 288 -32.46 6.59 36.65
N VAL A 289 -31.20 6.28 36.34
CA VAL A 289 -30.61 6.51 35.01
C VAL A 289 -31.31 5.69 33.92
N ASP A 290 -31.65 4.43 34.18
CA ASP A 290 -32.35 3.57 33.22
C ASP A 290 -33.80 4.03 33.01
N THR A 291 -34.46 4.55 34.06
CA THR A 291 -35.78 5.21 33.95
C THR A 291 -35.70 6.47 33.08
N LEU A 292 -34.73 7.35 33.34
CA LEU A 292 -34.51 8.57 32.55
C LEU A 292 -34.10 8.29 31.11
N ARG A 293 -33.36 7.20 30.85
CA ARG A 293 -33.06 6.73 29.49
C ARG A 293 -34.33 6.31 28.76
N LYS A 294 -35.19 5.52 29.40
CA LYS A 294 -36.46 5.11 28.81
C LYS A 294 -37.38 6.30 28.53
N GLU A 295 -37.49 7.25 29.46
CA GLU A 295 -38.24 8.49 29.22
C GLU A 295 -37.63 9.29 28.06
N LEU A 296 -36.31 9.35 27.93
CA LEU A 296 -35.64 10.02 26.81
C LEU A 296 -35.94 9.34 25.46
N ASP A 297 -35.89 8.01 25.39
CA ASP A 297 -36.22 7.25 24.19
C ASP A 297 -37.69 7.46 23.77
N GLU A 298 -38.63 7.42 24.73
CA GLU A 298 -40.05 7.74 24.50
C GLU A 298 -40.23 9.20 24.00
N LYS A 299 -39.43 10.16 24.47
CA LYS A 299 -39.45 11.55 23.95
C LYS A 299 -38.86 11.65 22.54
N VAL A 300 -37.82 10.88 22.21
CA VAL A 300 -37.24 10.84 20.86
C VAL A 300 -38.24 10.30 19.84
N GLU A 301 -38.98 9.24 20.17
CA GLU A 301 -40.05 8.70 19.32
C GLU A 301 -41.16 9.73 19.08
N VAL A 302 -41.59 10.45 20.12
CA VAL A 302 -42.57 11.55 19.99
C VAL A 302 -42.05 12.68 19.10
N LEU A 303 -40.77 13.05 19.21
CA LEU A 303 -40.16 14.08 18.35
C LEU A 303 -40.06 13.64 16.89
N GLN A 304 -39.74 12.37 16.62
CA GLN A 304 -39.73 11.82 15.26
C GLN A 304 -41.13 11.84 14.63
N ASN A 305 -42.16 11.47 15.39
CA ASN A 305 -43.55 11.54 14.92
C ASN A 305 -43.99 13.00 14.63
N LEU A 306 -43.63 13.96 15.50
CA LEU A 306 -43.92 15.38 15.28
C LEU A 306 -43.19 15.97 14.06
N GLU A 307 -41.98 15.49 13.76
CA GLU A 307 -41.24 15.89 12.55
C GLU A 307 -41.94 15.40 11.26
N VAL A 308 -42.44 14.15 11.25
CA VAL A 308 -43.23 13.60 10.13
C VAL A 308 -44.55 14.36 9.94
N ASP A 309 -45.22 14.75 11.03
CA ASP A 309 -46.43 15.57 10.98
C ASP A 309 -46.14 16.99 10.46
N ASN A 310 -45.03 17.63 10.89
CA ASN A 310 -44.60 18.93 10.39
C ASN A 310 -44.28 18.90 8.89
N GLN A 311 -43.57 17.87 8.40
CA GLN A 311 -43.31 17.68 6.98
C GLN A 311 -44.61 17.49 6.18
N THR A 312 -45.55 16.72 6.73
CA THR A 312 -46.89 16.52 6.16
C THR A 312 -47.71 17.81 6.12
N LEU A 313 -47.62 18.67 7.15
CA LEU A 313 -48.26 19.98 7.19
C LEU A 313 -47.65 20.94 6.16
N MET A 314 -46.32 21.02 6.03
CA MET A 314 -45.67 21.81 4.99
C MET A 314 -46.16 21.42 3.59
N ILE A 315 -46.23 20.12 3.28
CA ILE A 315 -46.73 19.64 1.98
C ILE A 315 -48.20 20.02 1.77
N LYS A 316 -49.05 19.95 2.80
CA LYS A 316 -50.47 20.37 2.74
C LYS A 316 -50.60 21.88 2.53
N GLU A 317 -49.79 22.69 3.19
CA GLU A 317 -49.78 24.15 3.04
C GLU A 317 -49.30 24.56 1.64
N LEU A 318 -48.20 23.99 1.17
CA LEU A 318 -47.62 24.29 -0.15
C LEU A 318 -48.60 23.93 -1.29
N ASN A 319 -49.29 22.79 -1.18
CA ASN A 319 -50.39 22.42 -2.08
C ASN A 319 -51.60 23.38 -1.99
N SER A 320 -51.94 23.86 -0.80
CA SER A 320 -53.05 24.81 -0.61
C SER A 320 -52.71 26.20 -1.17
N ASN A 321 -51.47 26.65 -0.98
CA ASN A 321 -50.95 27.89 -1.57
C ASN A 321 -50.89 27.82 -3.10
N CYS A 322 -50.53 26.68 -3.68
CA CYS A 322 -50.60 26.46 -5.13
C CYS A 322 -52.04 26.59 -5.65
N LYS A 323 -53.00 25.88 -5.02
CA LYS A 323 -54.44 25.99 -5.34
C LYS A 323 -54.97 27.42 -5.20
N LEU A 324 -54.53 28.17 -4.18
CA LEU A 324 -54.87 29.58 -3.99
C LEU A 324 -54.26 30.49 -5.06
N GLN A 325 -53.04 30.23 -5.54
CA GLN A 325 -52.48 30.97 -6.67
C GLN A 325 -53.26 30.72 -7.95
N ASP A 326 -53.63 29.47 -8.24
CA ASP A 326 -54.37 29.15 -9.46
C ASP A 326 -55.81 29.68 -9.41
N ALA A 327 -56.47 29.62 -8.23
CA ALA A 327 -57.74 30.30 -8.01
C ALA A 327 -57.64 31.83 -8.19
N ARG A 328 -56.55 32.47 -7.73
CA ARG A 328 -56.29 33.91 -7.97
C ARG A 328 -56.07 34.20 -9.46
N LYS A 329 -55.27 33.41 -10.18
CA LYS A 329 -55.07 33.56 -11.64
C LYS A 329 -56.40 33.41 -12.40
N ALA A 330 -57.22 32.42 -12.04
CA ALA A 330 -58.54 32.21 -12.62
C ALA A 330 -59.50 33.38 -12.32
N ALA A 331 -59.51 33.90 -11.09
CA ALA A 331 -60.31 35.06 -10.71
C ALA A 331 -59.89 36.33 -11.46
N ILE A 332 -58.58 36.59 -11.61
CA ILE A 332 -58.04 37.71 -12.41
C ILE A 332 -58.50 37.57 -13.87
N LYS A 333 -58.30 36.41 -14.49
CA LYS A 333 -58.72 36.14 -15.87
C LYS A 333 -60.24 36.28 -16.07
N GLY A 334 -61.04 35.89 -15.06
CA GLY A 334 -62.49 36.10 -15.04
C GLY A 334 -62.89 37.59 -14.96
N LEU A 335 -62.20 38.37 -14.12
CA LEU A 335 -62.39 39.83 -14.03
C LEU A 335 -61.97 40.55 -15.32
N GLU A 336 -60.92 40.09 -15.99
CA GLU A 336 -60.50 40.59 -17.30
C GLU A 336 -61.54 40.26 -18.40
N ALA A 337 -62.11 39.05 -18.42
CA ALA A 337 -63.17 38.67 -19.35
C ALA A 337 -64.50 39.43 -19.08
N MET A 338 -64.80 39.75 -17.82
CA MET A 338 -65.94 40.61 -17.49
C MET A 338 -65.78 42.04 -18.02
N LYS A 339 -64.54 42.52 -18.26
CA LYS A 339 -64.27 43.85 -18.83
C LYS A 339 -64.67 43.99 -20.30
N THR A 340 -64.77 42.88 -21.05
CA THR A 340 -65.21 42.87 -22.46
C THR A 340 -66.70 42.55 -22.63
N SER A 341 -67.38 42.19 -21.54
CA SER A 341 -68.80 41.81 -21.54
C SER A 341 -69.70 43.05 -21.44
N ARG A 342 -70.59 43.28 -22.42
CA ARG A 342 -71.39 44.53 -22.55
C ARG A 342 -72.46 44.79 -21.47
N ASN A 343 -72.51 44.05 -20.36
CA ASN A 343 -73.57 44.16 -19.36
C ASN A 343 -73.14 44.89 -18.08
N ARG A 344 -73.99 45.86 -17.68
CA ARG A 344 -73.78 46.92 -16.69
C ARG A 344 -73.49 46.44 -15.26
N ILE A 345 -72.25 46.06 -14.93
CA ILE A 345 -71.73 46.12 -13.56
C ILE A 345 -70.33 46.76 -13.57
N ILE A 346 -70.25 48.03 -13.17
CA ILE A 346 -68.98 48.77 -13.10
C ILE A 346 -68.30 48.48 -11.77
N ILE A 347 -67.54 47.38 -11.69
CA ILE A 347 -66.55 47.19 -10.62
C ILE A 347 -65.30 47.99 -11.02
N GLY A 348 -65.05 49.09 -10.31
CA GLY A 348 -63.96 50.02 -10.61
C GLY A 348 -62.59 49.47 -10.20
N ILE A 349 -61.91 48.77 -11.10
CA ILE A 349 -60.52 48.32 -10.91
C ILE A 349 -59.57 49.47 -11.25
N LYS A 350 -58.91 50.05 -10.24
CA LYS A 350 -57.96 51.16 -10.36
C LYS A 350 -56.51 50.64 -10.38
N ARG A 351 -55.70 51.09 -11.34
CA ARG A 351 -54.25 50.77 -11.38
C ARG A 351 -53.43 51.80 -10.59
N MET A 352 -52.29 51.38 -10.05
CA MET A 352 -51.33 52.33 -9.47
C MET A 352 -50.85 53.32 -10.53
N GLY A 353 -50.86 54.61 -10.20
CA GLY A 353 -50.50 55.69 -11.12
C GLY A 353 -51.62 56.21 -12.03
N GLU A 354 -52.82 55.63 -11.99
CA GLU A 354 -53.97 56.07 -12.79
C GLU A 354 -54.76 57.19 -12.07
N VAL A 355 -54.81 58.38 -12.70
CA VAL A 355 -55.46 59.59 -12.18
C VAL A 355 -56.96 59.50 -12.36
N GLU A 356 -57.72 59.71 -11.29
CA GLU A 356 -59.19 59.71 -11.35
C GLU A 356 -59.73 60.97 -12.01
N THR A 357 -60.56 60.81 -13.04
CA THR A 357 -61.25 61.90 -13.75
C THR A 357 -62.36 62.56 -12.92
N ARG A 358 -62.99 61.83 -11.99
CA ARG A 358 -64.14 62.32 -11.20
C ARG A 358 -63.84 63.60 -10.39
N PRO A 359 -62.73 63.71 -9.64
CA PRO A 359 -62.35 64.96 -8.96
C PRO A 359 -62.22 66.17 -9.90
N PHE A 360 -61.54 66.02 -11.05
CA PHE A 360 -61.39 67.09 -12.04
C PHE A 360 -62.74 67.49 -12.64
N ARG A 361 -63.58 66.51 -12.98
CA ARG A 361 -64.95 66.72 -13.49
C ARG A 361 -65.81 67.47 -12.47
N ASN A 362 -65.77 67.09 -11.19
CA ASN A 362 -66.51 67.77 -10.12
C ASN A 362 -65.98 69.19 -9.84
N ALA A 363 -64.66 69.41 -9.90
CA ALA A 363 -64.07 70.73 -9.73
C ALA A 363 -64.42 71.68 -10.88
N CYS A 364 -64.31 71.21 -12.13
CA CYS A 364 -64.73 71.98 -13.31
C CYS A 364 -66.23 72.24 -13.30
N SER A 365 -67.04 71.23 -12.96
CA SER A 365 -68.49 71.36 -12.80
C SER A 365 -68.86 72.44 -11.79
N LYS A 366 -68.24 72.46 -10.59
CA LYS A 366 -68.52 73.49 -9.58
C LYS A 366 -68.04 74.88 -9.98
N ARG A 367 -66.95 74.98 -10.75
CA ARG A 367 -66.30 76.28 -11.06
C ARG A 367 -66.83 76.96 -12.33
N PHE A 368 -67.38 76.20 -13.27
CA PHE A 368 -67.78 76.71 -14.59
C PHE A 368 -69.27 76.54 -14.94
N ARG A 369 -70.10 75.90 -14.08
CA ARG A 369 -71.55 75.72 -14.38
C ARG A 369 -72.44 76.96 -14.26
N SER A 370 -72.01 78.03 -13.59
CA SER A 370 -72.91 79.16 -13.24
C SER A 370 -72.68 80.43 -14.06
N GLY A 371 -72.13 80.32 -15.27
CA GLY A 371 -71.97 81.45 -16.19
C GLY A 371 -71.95 80.98 -17.64
N ASP A 372 -72.31 81.87 -18.55
CA ASP A 372 -72.49 81.60 -19.99
C ASP A 372 -71.14 81.41 -20.72
N TRP A 373 -70.45 80.32 -20.38
CA TRP A 373 -69.08 79.99 -20.83
C TRP A 373 -69.03 79.21 -22.16
N ASP A 374 -70.11 78.51 -22.50
CA ASP A 374 -70.16 77.63 -23.67
C ASP A 374 -70.08 78.40 -25.00
N GLY A 375 -70.41 79.70 -25.01
CA GLY A 375 -70.31 80.56 -26.19
C GLY A 375 -68.89 81.01 -26.58
N LYS A 376 -67.86 80.87 -25.71
CA LYS A 376 -66.52 81.45 -25.98
C LYS A 376 -65.29 80.60 -25.61
N TYR A 377 -65.41 79.60 -24.73
CA TYR A 377 -64.23 78.84 -24.25
C TYR A 377 -64.39 77.31 -24.17
N GLY A 378 -65.48 76.78 -24.74
CA GLY A 378 -65.72 75.36 -24.95
C GLY A 378 -66.19 74.58 -23.72
N ASN A 379 -66.79 73.42 -23.99
CA ASN A 379 -67.45 72.56 -23.00
C ASN A 379 -66.51 72.19 -21.82
N TRP A 380 -66.90 72.59 -20.61
CA TRP A 380 -66.19 72.32 -19.35
C TRP A 380 -65.96 70.83 -19.08
N GLU A 381 -66.82 69.96 -19.62
CA GLU A 381 -66.73 68.51 -19.57
C GLU A 381 -65.43 68.03 -20.26
N GLY A 382 -65.20 68.49 -21.49
CA GLY A 382 -64.00 68.16 -22.27
C GLY A 382 -62.74 68.72 -21.63
N LYS A 383 -62.81 69.95 -21.11
CA LYS A 383 -61.70 70.60 -20.38
C LYS A 383 -61.30 69.85 -19.11
N SER A 384 -62.25 69.20 -18.43
CA SER A 384 -61.97 68.36 -17.26
C SER A 384 -61.23 67.06 -17.63
N ILE A 385 -61.52 66.49 -18.80
CA ILE A 385 -60.84 65.30 -19.35
C ILE A 385 -59.44 65.68 -19.85
N GLU A 386 -59.30 66.84 -20.48
CA GLU A 386 -58.04 67.40 -20.94
C GLU A 386 -57.09 67.68 -19.77
N LEU A 387 -57.57 68.35 -18.70
CA LEU A 387 -56.79 68.56 -17.47
C LEU A 387 -56.38 67.25 -16.79
N CYS A 388 -57.26 66.25 -16.74
CA CYS A 388 -56.93 64.94 -16.18
C CYS A 388 -55.87 64.21 -17.02
N SER A 389 -55.96 64.30 -18.35
CA SER A 389 -54.99 63.75 -19.29
C SER A 389 -53.63 64.45 -19.21
N LEU A 390 -53.62 65.77 -19.03
CA LEU A 390 -52.42 66.57 -18.82
C LEU A 390 -51.71 66.16 -17.51
N TRP A 391 -52.45 65.98 -16.42
CA TRP A 391 -51.89 65.47 -15.17
C TRP A 391 -51.39 64.02 -15.28
N GLN A 392 -52.10 63.16 -16.00
CA GLN A 392 -51.62 61.80 -16.30
C GLN A 392 -50.31 61.81 -17.11
N SER A 393 -50.17 62.74 -18.05
CA SER A 393 -48.93 62.99 -18.81
C SER A 393 -47.78 63.46 -17.90
N HIS A 394 -48.02 64.47 -17.05
CA HIS A 394 -46.99 64.94 -16.10
C HIS A 394 -46.54 63.86 -15.12
N LEU A 395 -47.45 63.05 -14.59
CA LEU A 395 -47.12 61.89 -13.74
C LEU A 395 -46.35 60.78 -14.47
N SER A 396 -46.45 60.73 -15.81
CA SER A 396 -45.74 59.77 -16.66
C SER A 396 -44.39 60.32 -17.18
N ASN A 397 -44.06 61.59 -16.90
CA ASN A 397 -42.83 62.23 -17.37
C ASN A 397 -41.67 61.98 -16.37
N PRO A 398 -40.59 61.27 -16.76
CA PRO A 398 -39.46 60.97 -15.86
C PRO A 398 -38.73 62.22 -15.31
N GLY A 399 -38.84 63.37 -16.00
CA GLY A 399 -38.25 64.64 -15.56
C GLY A 399 -39.10 65.42 -14.55
N TRP A 400 -40.34 65.03 -14.28
CA TRP A 400 -41.22 65.73 -13.35
C TRP A 400 -40.97 65.27 -11.90
N GLN A 401 -40.08 65.99 -11.19
CA GLN A 401 -39.78 65.74 -9.77
C GLN A 401 -40.45 66.81 -8.88
N PRO A 402 -41.65 66.57 -8.32
CA PRO A 402 -42.33 67.52 -7.44
C PRO A 402 -41.70 67.65 -6.04
N PHE A 403 -40.58 66.97 -5.78
CA PHE A 403 -39.84 67.02 -4.53
C PHE A 403 -38.38 67.37 -4.79
N LYS A 404 -37.88 68.42 -4.13
CA LYS A 404 -36.47 68.81 -4.21
C LYS A 404 -35.65 67.89 -3.30
N LYS A 405 -34.55 67.34 -3.81
CA LYS A 405 -33.60 66.51 -3.07
C LYS A 405 -32.38 67.36 -2.73
N GLU A 406 -32.08 67.52 -1.45
CA GLU A 406 -30.86 68.17 -0.99
C GLU A 406 -30.15 67.27 0.03
N VAL A 407 -28.82 67.23 -0.04
CA VAL A 407 -27.97 66.42 0.83
C VAL A 407 -27.50 67.30 1.98
N ILE A 408 -28.05 67.07 3.17
CA ILE A 408 -27.58 67.70 4.40
C ILE A 408 -26.85 66.62 5.19
N ASN A 409 -25.57 66.84 5.50
CA ASN A 409 -24.70 65.92 6.26
C ASN A 409 -24.71 64.47 5.73
N GLY A 410 -24.65 64.29 4.42
CA GLY A 410 -24.50 62.97 3.78
C GLY A 410 -25.74 62.08 3.75
N LYS A 411 -26.87 62.48 4.37
CA LYS A 411 -28.15 61.75 4.29
C LYS A 411 -29.06 62.45 3.26
N LEU A 412 -29.70 61.66 2.39
CA LEU A 412 -30.46 62.18 1.25
C LEU A 412 -31.90 62.50 1.67
N THR A 413 -32.15 63.76 2.04
CA THR A 413 -33.46 64.20 2.57
C THR A 413 -34.35 64.82 1.50
N VAL A 414 -35.64 64.47 1.54
CA VAL A 414 -36.66 64.92 0.58
C VAL A 414 -37.58 65.92 1.28
N GLN A 415 -37.47 67.22 0.97
CA GLN A 415 -38.42 68.22 1.45
C GLN A 415 -39.55 68.43 0.44
N LYS A 416 -40.77 68.62 0.95
CA LYS A 416 -41.91 69.10 0.16
C LYS A 416 -41.71 70.57 -0.16
N SER A 417 -41.84 70.95 -1.43
CA SER A 417 -41.79 72.35 -1.86
C SER A 417 -43.08 73.10 -1.47
N ALA A 418 -43.21 73.47 -0.19
CA ALA A 418 -44.36 74.24 0.33
C ALA A 418 -44.50 75.63 -0.33
N GLY A 419 -43.43 76.15 -0.94
CA GLY A 419 -43.35 77.52 -1.50
C GLY A 419 -44.37 77.87 -2.57
N HIS A 420 -44.98 76.91 -3.28
CA HIS A 420 -45.97 77.22 -4.32
C HIS A 420 -47.43 77.24 -3.84
N LEU A 421 -47.74 76.73 -2.65
CA LEU A 421 -49.12 76.73 -2.10
C LEU A 421 -49.36 77.91 -1.14
N TYR A 422 -48.29 78.44 -0.52
CA TYR A 422 -48.37 79.50 0.48
C TYR A 422 -48.55 80.91 -0.12
N ILE A 423 -48.01 81.14 -1.33
CA ILE A 423 -48.05 82.48 -1.97
C ILE A 423 -49.45 82.80 -2.52
N ILE A 424 -50.15 81.83 -3.13
CA ILE A 424 -51.48 82.04 -3.72
C ILE A 424 -52.57 82.26 -2.64
N THR A 425 -52.36 81.80 -1.40
CA THR A 425 -53.34 81.92 -0.31
C THR A 425 -53.16 83.17 0.55
N SER A 426 -51.97 83.79 0.55
CA SER A 426 -51.72 85.06 1.23
C SER A 426 -52.42 86.23 0.51
N ASP A 427 -52.16 86.38 -0.79
CA ASP A 427 -52.40 87.67 -1.47
C ASP A 427 -53.86 87.90 -1.87
N PHE A 428 -54.72 86.88 -1.79
CA PHE A 428 -56.16 87.01 -2.04
C PHE A 428 -56.99 87.31 -0.77
N LEU A 429 -56.47 87.03 0.43
CA LEU A 429 -57.23 87.13 1.69
C LEU A 429 -56.99 88.43 2.49
N VAL A 430 -56.04 89.27 2.09
CA VAL A 430 -55.75 90.55 2.77
C VAL A 430 -56.70 91.68 2.34
N ALA A 431 -57.46 91.51 1.25
CA ALA A 431 -58.19 92.61 0.60
C ALA A 431 -59.67 92.80 1.00
N THR A 432 -60.27 92.01 1.91
CA THR A 432 -61.67 92.22 2.33
C THR A 432 -61.97 91.85 3.79
N MET A 433 -62.77 92.72 4.44
CA MET A 433 -63.42 92.61 5.76
C MET A 433 -62.59 92.96 7.00
N GLU A 434 -62.79 94.20 7.46
CA GLU A 434 -62.24 94.76 8.69
C GLU A 434 -62.98 94.31 9.98
N SER A 435 -62.27 94.46 11.10
CA SER A 435 -62.78 94.80 12.45
C SER A 435 -63.66 93.81 13.28
N HIS A 436 -64.29 92.76 12.74
CA HIS A 436 -65.20 91.90 13.55
C HIS A 436 -64.89 90.38 13.57
N LYS A 437 -63.63 89.98 13.36
CA LYS A 437 -63.21 88.54 13.38
C LYS A 437 -61.98 88.20 14.25
N ASN A 438 -61.48 89.12 15.06
CA ASN A 438 -60.13 88.97 15.64
C ASN A 438 -60.04 87.82 16.68
N GLU A 439 -61.07 87.61 17.50
CA GLU A 439 -61.08 86.54 18.52
C GLU A 439 -61.30 85.15 17.93
N GLU A 440 -62.22 84.99 16.96
CA GLU A 440 -62.39 83.74 16.22
C GLU A 440 -61.10 83.36 15.47
N LEU A 441 -60.44 84.32 14.84
CA LEU A 441 -59.14 84.13 14.20
C LEU A 441 -58.04 83.76 15.21
N GLN A 442 -58.05 84.31 16.43
CA GLN A 442 -57.12 83.89 17.49
C GLN A 442 -57.38 82.46 17.98
N GLN A 443 -58.65 82.07 18.18
CA GLN A 443 -58.99 80.70 18.58
C GLN A 443 -58.62 79.69 17.48
N LEU A 444 -58.92 80.02 16.22
CA LEU A 444 -58.53 79.22 15.06
C LEU A 444 -57.01 79.08 14.94
N ARG A 445 -56.25 80.17 15.14
CA ARG A 445 -54.76 80.13 15.18
C ARG A 445 -54.25 79.22 16.31
N LYS A 446 -54.82 79.30 17.52
CA LYS A 446 -54.45 78.41 18.65
C LYS A 446 -54.75 76.94 18.34
N LEU A 447 -55.86 76.64 17.67
CA LEU A 447 -56.20 75.27 17.27
C LEU A 447 -55.25 74.75 16.17
N ILE A 448 -54.96 75.58 15.15
CA ILE A 448 -53.99 75.26 14.10
C ILE A 448 -52.60 74.99 14.69
N MET A 449 -52.13 75.79 15.66
CA MET A 449 -50.86 75.55 16.34
C MET A 449 -50.85 74.22 17.12
N LYS A 450 -51.92 73.87 17.84
CA LYS A 450 -52.02 72.57 18.52
C LYS A 450 -51.99 71.39 17.54
N LEU A 451 -52.76 71.49 16.45
CA LEU A 451 -52.81 70.46 15.41
C LEU A 451 -51.47 70.33 14.67
N ALA A 452 -50.76 71.43 14.42
CA ALA A 452 -49.42 71.41 13.83
C ALA A 452 -48.42 70.66 14.71
N VAL A 453 -48.35 70.98 16.01
CA VAL A 453 -47.48 70.26 16.95
C VAL A 453 -47.85 68.77 17.05
N GLU A 454 -49.14 68.42 17.03
CA GLU A 454 -49.58 67.02 17.04
C GLU A 454 -49.21 66.28 15.75
N ILE A 455 -49.30 66.96 14.60
CA ILE A 455 -48.84 66.46 13.29
C ILE A 455 -47.32 66.24 13.32
N ASP A 456 -46.55 67.17 13.86
CA ASP A 456 -45.08 67.06 13.95
C ASP A 456 -44.65 65.89 14.86
N VAL A 457 -45.30 65.71 16.01
CA VAL A 457 -45.05 64.55 16.88
C VAL A 457 -45.41 63.23 16.18
N LYS A 458 -46.51 63.19 15.42
CA LYS A 458 -46.89 62.01 14.62
C LYS A 458 -45.90 61.74 13.47
N ASN A 459 -45.42 62.79 12.80
CA ASN A 459 -44.40 62.69 11.75
C ASN A 459 -43.07 62.18 12.30
N MET A 460 -42.62 62.67 13.46
CA MET A 460 -41.40 62.18 14.11
C MET A 460 -41.50 60.70 14.50
N LYS A 461 -42.65 60.26 15.02
CA LYS A 461 -42.91 58.83 15.28
C LYS A 461 -42.91 57.99 14.00
N LEU A 462 -43.46 58.51 12.89
CA LEU A 462 -43.43 57.84 11.59
C LEU A 462 -41.99 57.70 11.05
N ILE A 463 -41.15 58.72 11.19
CA ILE A 463 -39.73 58.66 10.81
C ILE A 463 -39.00 57.60 11.65
N GLN A 464 -39.16 57.60 12.97
CA GLN A 464 -38.56 56.60 13.86
C GLN A 464 -39.01 55.16 13.54
N MET A 465 -40.29 54.96 13.15
CA MET A 465 -40.77 53.65 12.71
C MET A 465 -40.19 53.24 11.35
N ALA A 466 -40.01 54.18 10.41
CA ALA A 466 -39.38 53.91 9.13
C ALA A 466 -37.89 53.53 9.29
N GLU A 467 -37.13 54.27 10.10
CA GLU A 467 -35.71 53.97 10.36
C GLU A 467 -35.52 52.60 11.02
N LYS A 468 -36.38 52.24 12.00
CA LYS A 468 -36.37 50.89 12.59
C LYS A 468 -36.76 49.79 11.60
N TYR A 469 -37.66 50.08 10.66
CA TYR A 469 -38.04 49.12 9.61
C TYR A 469 -36.89 48.89 8.61
N ASP A 470 -36.20 49.95 8.20
CA ASP A 470 -35.04 49.86 7.30
C ASP A 470 -33.87 49.12 7.97
N GLU A 471 -33.62 49.38 9.25
CA GLU A 471 -32.60 48.68 10.06
C GLU A 471 -32.93 47.18 10.20
N MET A 472 -34.19 46.84 10.49
CA MET A 472 -34.69 45.46 10.52
C MET A 472 -34.61 44.78 9.15
N SER A 473 -34.92 45.49 8.07
CA SER A 473 -34.78 44.98 6.70
C SER A 473 -33.32 44.68 6.35
N ALA A 474 -32.39 45.52 6.83
CA ALA A 474 -30.96 45.34 6.63
C ALA A 474 -30.39 44.18 7.47
N THR A 475 -30.86 43.95 8.70
CA THR A 475 -30.47 42.76 9.49
C THR A 475 -30.99 41.47 8.85
N LEU A 476 -32.25 41.44 8.39
CA LEU A 476 -32.83 40.27 7.74
C LEU A 476 -32.06 39.86 6.47
N LYS A 477 -31.72 40.83 5.61
CA LYS A 477 -30.89 40.58 4.41
C LYS A 477 -29.51 40.04 4.75
N ARG A 478 -28.88 40.49 5.84
CA ARG A 478 -27.60 39.93 6.30
C ARG A 478 -27.76 38.48 6.75
N MET A 479 -28.82 38.17 7.52
CA MET A 479 -29.12 36.80 7.95
C MET A 479 -29.42 35.85 6.79
N ASP A 480 -30.14 36.29 5.75
CA ASP A 480 -30.40 35.47 4.57
C ASP A 480 -29.11 35.14 3.80
N ILE A 481 -28.19 36.11 3.66
CA ILE A 481 -26.86 35.88 3.05
C ILE A 481 -26.03 34.91 3.91
N GLU A 482 -26.04 35.08 5.23
CA GLU A 482 -25.32 34.20 6.17
C GLU A 482 -25.84 32.76 6.09
N LYS A 483 -27.17 32.59 6.06
CA LYS A 483 -27.84 31.29 5.87
C LYS A 483 -27.47 30.64 4.54
N GLN A 484 -27.45 31.40 3.45
CA GLN A 484 -27.05 30.87 2.13
C GLN A 484 -25.58 30.42 2.10
N ARG A 485 -24.67 31.15 2.76
CA ARG A 485 -23.27 30.75 2.91
C ARG A 485 -23.13 29.45 3.70
N LEU A 486 -23.76 29.38 4.87
CA LEU A 486 -23.74 28.17 5.72
C LEU A 486 -24.31 26.94 5.01
N GLN A 487 -25.38 27.10 4.23
CA GLN A 487 -25.90 26.03 3.39
C GLN A 487 -24.87 25.59 2.34
N GLN A 488 -24.26 26.52 1.62
CA GLN A 488 -23.27 26.22 0.58
C GLN A 488 -22.01 25.54 1.14
N ASP A 489 -21.58 25.90 2.35
CA ASP A 489 -20.47 25.24 3.04
C ASP A 489 -20.86 23.83 3.55
N HIS A 490 -22.11 23.64 3.98
CA HIS A 490 -22.64 22.31 4.33
C HIS A 490 -22.71 21.38 3.11
N ASP A 491 -23.25 21.86 2.00
CA ASP A 491 -23.33 21.10 0.74
C ASP A 491 -21.92 20.69 0.26
N ARG A 492 -20.95 21.62 0.31
CA ARG A 492 -19.55 21.35 -0.03
C ARG A 492 -18.87 20.38 0.94
N ALA A 493 -19.27 20.35 2.21
CA ALA A 493 -18.79 19.37 3.18
C ALA A 493 -19.34 17.96 2.88
N ILE A 494 -20.60 17.86 2.45
CA ILE A 494 -21.22 16.60 1.99
C ILE A 494 -20.48 16.06 0.75
N GLU A 495 -20.24 16.89 -0.26
CA GLU A 495 -19.50 16.50 -1.48
C GLU A 495 -18.10 15.94 -1.15
N ARG A 496 -17.36 16.62 -0.26
CA ARG A 496 -16.04 16.16 0.20
C ARG A 496 -16.13 14.81 0.92
N MET A 497 -17.11 14.62 1.78
CA MET A 497 -17.35 13.35 2.48
C MET A 497 -17.63 12.22 1.49
N GLN A 498 -18.48 12.46 0.48
CA GLN A 498 -18.79 11.49 -0.57
C GLN A 498 -17.55 11.12 -1.41
N CYS A 499 -16.72 12.08 -1.79
CA CYS A 499 -15.45 11.81 -2.48
C CYS A 499 -14.50 10.93 -1.65
N ILE A 500 -14.41 11.17 -0.34
CA ILE A 500 -13.58 10.37 0.58
C ILE A 500 -14.14 8.95 0.72
N MET A 501 -15.47 8.78 0.84
CA MET A 501 -16.08 7.45 0.89
C MET A 501 -15.79 6.64 -0.38
N LEU A 502 -16.01 7.22 -1.57
CA LEU A 502 -15.77 6.55 -2.85
C LEU A 502 -14.30 6.19 -3.07
N SER A 503 -13.36 7.02 -2.60
CA SER A 503 -11.92 6.69 -2.68
C SER A 503 -11.54 5.58 -1.70
N SER A 504 -12.12 5.58 -0.50
CA SER A 504 -11.95 4.53 0.52
C SER A 504 -12.50 3.18 0.06
N GLU A 505 -13.69 3.14 -0.54
CA GLU A 505 -14.26 1.92 -1.13
C GLU A 505 -13.38 1.37 -2.25
N ARG A 506 -12.87 2.25 -3.14
CA ARG A 506 -11.95 1.84 -4.21
C ARG A 506 -10.65 1.26 -3.66
N MET A 507 -10.04 1.90 -2.66
CA MET A 507 -8.85 1.38 -1.98
C MET A 507 -9.13 0.03 -1.28
N LYS A 508 -10.30 -0.13 -0.66
CA LYS A 508 -10.71 -1.39 -0.04
C LYS A 508 -10.82 -2.53 -1.06
N HIS A 509 -11.42 -2.28 -2.21
CA HIS A 509 -11.49 -3.27 -3.30
C HIS A 509 -10.12 -3.63 -3.86
N GLU A 510 -9.23 -2.65 -4.03
CA GLU A 510 -7.84 -2.87 -4.46
C GLU A 510 -7.08 -3.75 -3.46
N LEU A 511 -7.18 -3.46 -2.16
CA LEU A 511 -6.56 -4.27 -1.10
C LEU A 511 -7.12 -5.71 -1.04
N ASP A 512 -8.43 -5.91 -1.27
CA ASP A 512 -9.01 -7.25 -1.34
C ASP A 512 -8.58 -8.03 -2.59
N CYS A 513 -8.38 -7.35 -3.73
CA CYS A 513 -7.79 -7.96 -4.94
C CYS A 513 -6.32 -8.38 -4.69
N GLN A 514 -5.52 -7.50 -4.09
CA GLN A 514 -4.12 -7.79 -3.75
C GLN A 514 -4.01 -8.94 -2.73
N ARG A 515 -4.87 -8.95 -1.69
CA ARG A 515 -4.97 -10.05 -0.72
C ARG A 515 -5.20 -11.40 -1.41
N LYS A 516 -6.16 -11.48 -2.33
CA LYS A 516 -6.45 -12.70 -3.10
C LYS A 516 -5.27 -13.14 -3.98
N GLN A 517 -4.56 -12.20 -4.60
CA GLN A 517 -3.38 -12.51 -5.40
C GLN A 517 -2.23 -13.07 -4.54
N VAL A 518 -2.01 -12.51 -3.35
CA VAL A 518 -1.01 -13.01 -2.37
C VAL A 518 -1.40 -14.40 -1.87
N GLU A 519 -2.67 -14.63 -1.54
CA GLU A 519 -3.16 -15.94 -1.09
C GLU A 519 -3.01 -17.02 -2.18
N GLN A 520 -3.26 -16.68 -3.44
CA GLN A 520 -3.04 -17.61 -4.56
C GLN A 520 -1.54 -17.91 -4.75
N ARG A 521 -0.67 -16.89 -4.66
CA ARG A 521 0.79 -17.08 -4.73
C ARG A 521 1.32 -17.96 -3.59
N ALA A 522 0.77 -17.85 -2.38
CA ALA A 522 1.13 -18.73 -1.27
C ALA A 522 0.80 -20.20 -1.60
N LYS A 523 -0.44 -20.48 -2.05
CA LYS A 523 -0.86 -21.84 -2.46
C LYS A 523 -0.03 -22.42 -3.60
N ASP A 524 0.51 -21.59 -4.48
CA ASP A 524 1.40 -22.04 -5.57
C ASP A 524 2.87 -22.18 -5.12
N MET A 525 3.30 -21.49 -4.06
CA MET A 525 4.56 -21.75 -3.37
C MET A 525 4.50 -23.07 -2.59
N ASP A 526 3.45 -23.33 -1.81
CA ASP A 526 3.28 -24.58 -1.05
C ASP A 526 3.38 -25.83 -1.96
N LYS A 527 2.79 -25.77 -3.16
CA LYS A 527 2.90 -26.84 -4.18
C LYS A 527 4.33 -27.04 -4.69
N ARG A 528 5.08 -25.94 -4.89
CA ARG A 528 6.48 -25.99 -5.33
C ARG A 528 7.37 -26.53 -4.23
N GLU A 529 7.13 -26.15 -2.98
CA GLU A 529 7.86 -26.68 -1.83
C GLU A 529 7.63 -28.19 -1.66
N MET A 530 6.38 -28.66 -1.77
CA MET A 530 6.07 -30.09 -1.80
C MET A 530 6.77 -30.83 -2.96
N GLN A 531 6.82 -30.22 -4.15
CA GLN A 531 7.53 -30.81 -5.30
C GLN A 531 9.06 -30.86 -5.07
N ILE A 532 9.66 -29.78 -4.54
CA ILE A 532 11.09 -29.73 -4.20
C ILE A 532 11.42 -30.79 -3.15
N HIS A 533 10.58 -30.98 -2.12
CA HIS A 533 10.77 -32.04 -1.13
C HIS A 533 10.75 -33.43 -1.78
N SER A 534 9.78 -33.71 -2.66
CA SER A 534 9.69 -35.00 -3.35
C SER A 534 10.86 -35.27 -4.29
N GLU A 535 11.41 -34.26 -4.98
CA GLU A 535 12.63 -34.44 -5.77
C GLU A 535 13.89 -34.58 -4.88
N GLN A 536 13.96 -33.88 -3.73
CA GLN A 536 15.05 -34.03 -2.78
C GLN A 536 15.10 -35.45 -2.19
N GLU A 537 13.95 -36.04 -1.83
CA GLU A 537 13.87 -37.43 -1.35
C GLU A 537 14.42 -38.44 -2.38
N LYS A 538 14.22 -38.20 -3.68
CA LYS A 538 14.78 -39.01 -4.77
C LYS A 538 16.28 -38.80 -4.93
N ILE A 539 16.76 -37.56 -4.82
CA ILE A 539 18.19 -37.25 -4.85
C ILE A 539 18.90 -37.94 -3.69
N ASP A 540 18.36 -37.83 -2.48
CA ASP A 540 18.91 -38.46 -1.27
C ASP A 540 18.93 -39.99 -1.37
N ALA A 541 17.95 -40.60 -2.06
CA ALA A 541 17.96 -42.03 -2.38
C ALA A 541 19.08 -42.39 -3.36
N LEU A 542 19.19 -41.67 -4.49
CA LEU A 542 20.25 -41.90 -5.47
C LEU A 542 21.67 -41.67 -4.90
N VAL A 543 21.83 -40.74 -3.95
CA VAL A 543 23.10 -40.52 -3.25
C VAL A 543 23.47 -41.75 -2.41
N ARG A 544 22.54 -42.29 -1.62
CA ARG A 544 22.78 -43.52 -0.84
C ARG A 544 23.10 -44.72 -1.74
N ASP A 545 22.35 -44.90 -2.83
CA ASP A 545 22.62 -45.97 -3.79
C ASP A 545 24.04 -45.83 -4.38
N LEU A 546 24.50 -44.61 -4.69
CA LEU A 546 25.86 -44.36 -5.19
C LEU A 546 26.94 -44.57 -4.12
N GLU A 547 26.67 -44.25 -2.85
CA GLU A 547 27.57 -44.52 -1.72
C GLU A 547 27.73 -46.03 -1.51
N GLU A 548 26.63 -46.79 -1.46
CA GLU A 548 26.65 -48.26 -1.31
C GLU A 548 27.41 -48.94 -2.47
N ASN A 549 27.14 -48.55 -3.72
CA ASN A 549 27.89 -49.06 -4.88
C ASN A 549 29.39 -48.68 -4.85
N GLY A 550 29.73 -47.51 -4.27
CA GLY A 550 31.11 -47.07 -4.09
C GLY A 550 31.88 -47.95 -3.09
N ASP A 551 31.26 -48.25 -1.95
CA ASP A 551 31.82 -49.13 -0.93
C ASP A 551 31.98 -50.57 -1.45
N GLU A 552 31.01 -51.09 -2.22
CA GLU A 552 31.12 -52.39 -2.89
C GLU A 552 32.29 -52.43 -3.89
N LEU A 553 32.43 -51.39 -4.73
CA LEU A 553 33.54 -51.28 -5.69
C LEU A 553 34.90 -51.28 -4.96
N GLN A 554 35.02 -50.53 -3.87
CA GLN A 554 36.24 -50.49 -3.06
C GLN A 554 36.56 -51.85 -2.44
N CYS A 555 35.55 -52.57 -1.94
CA CYS A 555 35.73 -53.93 -1.42
C CYS A 555 36.22 -54.91 -2.51
N LEU A 556 35.68 -54.81 -3.72
CA LEU A 556 36.11 -55.61 -4.87
C LEU A 556 37.53 -55.28 -5.33
N GLU A 557 37.93 -54.00 -5.32
CA GLU A 557 39.31 -53.58 -5.63
C GLU A 557 40.32 -54.12 -4.61
N ILE A 558 40.02 -54.00 -3.31
CA ILE A 558 40.84 -54.55 -2.21
C ILE A 558 40.97 -56.08 -2.35
N LEU A 559 39.88 -56.78 -2.67
CA LEU A 559 39.88 -58.22 -2.91
C LEU A 559 40.77 -58.59 -4.10
N ASN A 560 40.61 -57.91 -5.24
CA ASN A 560 41.40 -58.16 -6.45
C ASN A 560 42.90 -57.94 -6.19
N GLN A 561 43.26 -56.81 -5.56
CA GLN A 561 44.65 -56.51 -5.21
C GLN A 561 45.23 -57.55 -4.23
N THR A 562 44.42 -58.07 -3.32
CA THR A 562 44.80 -59.17 -2.40
C THR A 562 45.04 -60.49 -3.15
N LEU A 563 44.19 -60.82 -4.13
CA LEU A 563 44.34 -62.03 -4.94
C LEU A 563 45.60 -61.98 -5.81
N ILE A 564 45.86 -60.86 -6.49
CA ILE A 564 47.08 -60.63 -7.28
C ILE A 564 48.34 -60.79 -6.41
N ASN A 565 48.32 -60.24 -5.18
CA ASN A 565 49.45 -60.36 -4.25
C ASN A 565 49.64 -61.81 -3.78
N LYS A 566 48.56 -62.55 -3.50
CA LYS A 566 48.63 -63.98 -3.16
C LYS A 566 49.16 -64.84 -4.30
N GLU A 567 48.67 -64.64 -5.53
CA GLU A 567 49.14 -65.37 -6.71
C GLU A 567 50.63 -65.16 -6.95
N ARG A 568 51.11 -63.91 -6.85
CA ARG A 568 52.54 -63.60 -6.97
C ARG A 568 53.38 -64.26 -5.88
N ALA A 569 52.89 -64.28 -4.63
CA ALA A 569 53.57 -64.92 -3.51
C ALA A 569 53.62 -66.45 -3.68
N THR A 570 52.50 -67.12 -3.95
CA THR A 570 52.45 -68.58 -4.11
C THR A 570 53.21 -69.05 -5.34
N ASN A 571 53.21 -68.28 -6.44
CA ASN A 571 54.07 -68.57 -7.59
C ASN A 571 55.55 -68.40 -7.25
N ALA A 572 55.95 -67.37 -6.49
CA ALA A 572 57.33 -67.21 -6.04
C ALA A 572 57.78 -68.40 -5.17
N GLU A 573 56.96 -68.81 -4.20
CA GLU A 573 57.19 -70.01 -3.37
C GLU A 573 57.29 -71.28 -4.23
N LEU A 574 56.42 -71.45 -5.22
CA LEU A 574 56.44 -72.59 -6.16
C LEU A 574 57.74 -72.61 -6.98
N GLN A 575 58.19 -71.45 -7.49
CA GLN A 575 59.45 -71.36 -8.22
C GLN A 575 60.66 -71.65 -7.31
N ASP A 576 60.63 -71.22 -6.05
CA ASP A 576 61.72 -71.47 -5.10
C ASP A 576 61.75 -72.93 -4.63
N ALA A 577 60.59 -73.55 -4.39
CA ALA A 577 60.47 -74.98 -4.15
C ALA A 577 60.99 -75.79 -5.35
N ARG A 578 60.64 -75.40 -6.59
CA ARG A 578 61.16 -76.00 -7.82
C ARG A 578 62.68 -75.87 -7.93
N LYS A 579 63.25 -74.69 -7.67
CA LYS A 579 64.71 -74.45 -7.65
C LYS A 579 65.41 -75.30 -6.59
N ALA A 580 64.83 -75.40 -5.38
CA ALA A 580 65.36 -76.20 -4.29
C ALA A 580 65.39 -77.70 -4.64
N LEU A 581 64.29 -78.22 -5.19
CA LEU A 581 64.19 -79.61 -5.64
C LEU A 581 65.22 -79.95 -6.74
N ILE A 582 65.36 -79.07 -7.75
CA ILE A 582 66.36 -79.21 -8.82
C ILE A 582 67.80 -79.25 -8.26
N ARG A 583 68.10 -78.47 -7.21
CA ARG A 583 69.41 -78.46 -6.55
C ARG A 583 69.65 -79.69 -5.68
N ALA A 584 68.62 -80.20 -5.00
CA ALA A 584 68.74 -81.30 -4.04
C ALA A 584 68.80 -82.68 -4.70
N LEU A 585 68.03 -82.91 -5.77
CA LEU A 585 67.92 -84.22 -6.42
C LEU A 585 69.28 -84.86 -6.79
N PRO A 586 70.25 -84.15 -7.42
CA PRO A 586 71.55 -84.74 -7.77
C PRO A 586 72.33 -85.33 -6.60
N GLY A 587 72.19 -84.78 -5.39
CA GLY A 587 72.88 -85.28 -4.20
C GLY A 587 72.11 -86.39 -3.45
N LEU A 588 70.83 -86.60 -3.76
CA LEU A 588 69.98 -87.58 -3.07
C LEU A 588 70.02 -88.98 -3.69
N LEU A 589 70.39 -89.08 -4.98
CA LEU A 589 70.32 -90.31 -5.78
C LEU A 589 71.69 -90.92 -6.11
N ASP A 590 72.72 -90.59 -5.34
CA ASP A 590 74.09 -91.02 -5.64
C ASP A 590 74.43 -92.43 -5.10
N VAL A 591 75.35 -93.09 -5.82
CA VAL A 591 76.07 -94.34 -5.49
C VAL A 591 75.31 -95.68 -5.44
N GLN A 592 74.02 -95.76 -5.05
CA GLN A 592 73.30 -97.07 -5.00
C GLN A 592 71.88 -97.11 -5.59
N SER A 593 71.37 -96.00 -6.15
CA SER A 593 70.04 -95.96 -6.76
C SER A 593 70.03 -96.58 -8.17
N ASN A 594 69.14 -97.54 -8.45
CA ASN A 594 68.85 -98.01 -9.83
C ASN A 594 68.10 -96.97 -10.70
N ILE A 595 67.98 -95.73 -10.22
CA ILE A 595 67.24 -94.63 -10.86
C ILE A 595 68.23 -93.49 -11.08
N GLY A 596 68.56 -93.22 -12.34
CA GLY A 596 69.43 -92.10 -12.73
C GLY A 596 68.65 -90.82 -13.01
N ILE A 597 69.27 -89.66 -12.73
CA ILE A 597 68.76 -88.35 -13.15
C ILE A 597 69.33 -88.02 -14.53
N ARG A 598 68.45 -87.66 -15.47
CA ARG A 598 68.80 -87.08 -16.77
C ARG A 598 68.25 -85.65 -16.81
N ARG A 599 69.06 -84.67 -17.24
CA ARG A 599 68.57 -83.30 -17.44
C ARG A 599 67.81 -83.22 -18.77
N MET A 600 66.73 -82.44 -18.80
CA MET A 600 65.99 -82.18 -20.04
C MET A 600 66.93 -81.52 -21.06
N GLY A 601 67.00 -82.06 -22.27
CA GLY A 601 67.95 -81.60 -23.28
C GLY A 601 69.38 -82.08 -23.12
N GLU A 602 69.66 -83.00 -22.19
CA GLU A 602 70.96 -83.64 -22.04
C GLU A 602 71.14 -84.75 -23.09
N VAL A 603 72.21 -84.63 -23.87
CA VAL A 603 72.57 -85.55 -24.96
C VAL A 603 73.14 -86.85 -24.38
N ASP A 604 72.60 -87.99 -24.81
CA ASP A 604 73.17 -89.29 -24.44
C ASP A 604 74.55 -89.49 -25.08
N ALA A 605 75.60 -89.56 -24.25
CA ALA A 605 76.97 -89.77 -24.68
C ALA A 605 77.26 -91.20 -25.18
N LYS A 606 76.37 -92.19 -24.95
CA LYS A 606 76.62 -93.59 -25.36
C LYS A 606 76.68 -93.76 -26.88
N PRO A 607 75.71 -93.28 -27.70
CA PRO A 607 75.83 -93.29 -29.16
C PRO A 607 77.10 -92.63 -29.70
N PHE A 608 77.58 -91.56 -29.07
CA PHE A 608 78.82 -90.87 -29.45
C PHE A 608 80.04 -91.76 -29.20
N ARG A 609 80.13 -92.41 -28.02
CA ARG A 609 81.18 -93.39 -27.72
C ARG A 609 81.17 -94.55 -28.70
N ASP A 610 80.00 -95.13 -28.96
CA ASP A 610 79.84 -96.27 -29.88
C ASP A 610 80.21 -95.91 -31.33
N ALA A 611 79.93 -94.66 -31.77
CA ALA A 611 80.30 -94.17 -33.10
C ALA A 611 81.81 -93.86 -33.22
N CYS A 612 82.40 -93.20 -32.22
CA CYS A 612 83.84 -92.90 -32.21
C CYS A 612 84.69 -94.17 -32.13
N LEU A 613 84.32 -95.13 -31.29
CA LEU A 613 85.00 -96.44 -31.18
C LEU A 613 85.01 -97.19 -32.53
N LYS A 614 83.91 -97.14 -33.28
CA LYS A 614 83.81 -97.76 -34.62
C LYS A 614 84.63 -97.04 -35.69
N LYS A 615 84.75 -95.71 -35.61
CA LYS A 615 85.50 -94.91 -36.59
C LYS A 615 87.01 -94.88 -36.36
N SER A 616 87.47 -94.91 -35.11
CA SER A 616 88.89 -94.80 -34.76
C SER A 616 89.28 -95.72 -33.59
N PRO A 617 89.34 -97.06 -33.80
CA PRO A 617 89.58 -98.02 -32.73
C PRO A 617 90.95 -97.90 -32.03
N SER A 618 91.94 -97.31 -32.72
CA SER A 618 93.34 -97.19 -32.25
C SER A 618 93.72 -95.80 -31.73
N GLY A 619 92.78 -94.83 -31.73
CA GLY A 619 92.98 -93.49 -31.15
C GLY A 619 92.30 -93.32 -29.79
N ASP A 620 92.43 -92.15 -29.19
CA ASP A 620 91.71 -91.79 -27.94
C ASP A 620 90.23 -91.44 -28.23
N TRP A 621 89.50 -92.45 -28.70
CA TRP A 621 88.09 -92.36 -29.09
C TRP A 621 87.19 -91.94 -27.93
N ALA A 622 87.60 -92.19 -26.68
CA ALA A 622 86.86 -91.80 -25.48
C ALA A 622 86.90 -90.27 -25.29
N MET A 623 88.08 -89.66 -25.45
CA MET A 623 88.22 -88.20 -25.41
C MET A 623 87.50 -87.53 -26.59
N GLU A 624 87.62 -88.06 -27.80
CA GLU A 624 86.95 -87.50 -28.98
C GLU A 624 85.41 -87.62 -28.91
N ALA A 625 84.88 -88.75 -28.41
CA ALA A 625 83.45 -88.90 -28.14
C ALA A 625 82.95 -87.88 -27.11
N SER A 626 83.73 -87.62 -26.05
CA SER A 626 83.38 -86.62 -25.05
C SER A 626 83.38 -85.21 -25.64
N LYS A 627 84.41 -84.82 -26.40
CA LYS A 627 84.46 -83.51 -27.10
C LYS A 627 83.27 -83.33 -28.03
N LEU A 628 82.96 -84.33 -28.84
CA LEU A 628 81.84 -84.29 -29.79
C LEU A 628 80.49 -84.20 -29.08
N CYS A 629 80.26 -85.01 -28.03
CA CYS A 629 79.03 -84.93 -27.25
C CYS A 629 78.87 -83.54 -26.58
N SER A 630 79.96 -82.98 -26.03
CA SER A 630 79.96 -81.64 -25.43
C SER A 630 79.73 -80.53 -26.45
N SER A 631 80.29 -80.62 -27.67
CA SER A 631 80.05 -79.60 -28.70
C SER A 631 78.60 -79.62 -29.18
N TRP A 632 77.98 -80.79 -29.28
CA TRP A 632 76.54 -80.91 -29.57
C TRP A 632 75.66 -80.43 -28.43
N GLN A 633 76.05 -80.66 -27.18
CA GLN A 633 75.36 -80.08 -26.01
C GLN A 633 75.42 -78.54 -26.01
N GLN A 634 76.53 -77.94 -26.46
CA GLN A 634 76.64 -76.49 -26.62
C GLN A 634 75.80 -75.97 -27.80
N ILE A 635 75.79 -76.69 -28.94
CA ILE A 635 74.98 -76.33 -30.11
C ILE A 635 73.48 -76.34 -29.77
N LEU A 636 73.01 -77.30 -28.97
CA LEU A 636 71.64 -77.35 -28.44
C LEU A 636 71.30 -76.22 -27.46
N GLY A 637 72.31 -75.58 -26.87
CA GLY A 637 72.16 -74.45 -25.96
C GLY A 637 72.22 -73.08 -26.64
N ASP A 638 72.43 -73.01 -27.96
CA ASP A 638 72.49 -71.76 -28.73
C ASP A 638 71.07 -71.30 -29.12
N PRO A 639 70.55 -70.17 -28.59
CA PRO A 639 69.22 -69.68 -28.92
C PRO A 639 69.02 -69.34 -30.40
N ASN A 640 70.11 -69.16 -31.16
CA ASN A 640 70.07 -68.81 -32.58
C ASN A 640 69.95 -70.03 -33.50
N TRP A 641 70.02 -71.26 -32.96
CA TRP A 641 69.87 -72.49 -33.74
C TRP A 641 68.61 -73.26 -33.32
N HIS A 642 67.54 -73.03 -34.07
CA HIS A 642 66.23 -73.65 -33.86
C HIS A 642 65.81 -74.41 -35.13
N PRO A 643 66.26 -75.67 -35.33
CA PRO A 643 66.04 -76.43 -36.55
C PRO A 643 64.65 -77.10 -36.54
N PHE A 644 63.61 -76.28 -36.43
CA PHE A 644 62.20 -76.69 -36.49
C PHE A 644 61.48 -75.96 -37.62
N LYS A 645 60.46 -76.62 -38.19
CA LYS A 645 59.56 -76.06 -39.19
C LYS A 645 58.11 -76.32 -38.82
N ASN A 646 57.27 -75.33 -39.04
CA ASN A 646 55.84 -75.43 -38.82
C ASN A 646 55.18 -76.23 -39.96
N THR A 647 54.51 -77.33 -39.63
CA THR A 647 53.79 -78.19 -40.59
C THR A 647 52.38 -78.49 -40.08
N VAL A 648 51.43 -78.74 -41.00
CA VAL A 648 50.06 -79.10 -40.62
C VAL A 648 49.94 -80.61 -40.53
N VAL A 649 49.94 -81.14 -39.31
CA VAL A 649 49.75 -82.57 -39.03
C VAL A 649 48.36 -82.74 -38.39
N ASN A 650 47.52 -83.60 -38.98
CA ASN A 650 46.15 -83.85 -38.52
C ASN A 650 45.29 -82.57 -38.33
N GLY A 651 45.48 -81.56 -39.20
CA GLY A 651 44.72 -80.31 -39.16
C GLY A 651 45.15 -79.31 -38.08
N LYS A 652 46.22 -79.60 -37.31
CA LYS A 652 46.85 -78.64 -36.38
C LYS A 652 48.24 -78.26 -36.88
N LEU A 653 48.60 -77.00 -36.71
CA LEU A 653 49.97 -76.52 -36.93
C LEU A 653 50.87 -77.06 -35.80
N GLN A 654 51.92 -77.78 -36.16
CA GLN A 654 52.89 -78.35 -35.23
C GLN A 654 54.31 -78.05 -35.70
N GLU A 655 55.18 -77.70 -34.76
CA GLU A 655 56.62 -77.58 -35.01
C GLU A 655 57.23 -78.98 -35.01
N VAL A 656 57.75 -79.38 -36.17
CA VAL A 656 58.47 -80.64 -36.36
C VAL A 656 59.92 -80.31 -36.70
N ILE A 657 60.84 -81.24 -36.45
CA ILE A 657 62.26 -81.03 -36.79
C ILE A 657 62.41 -80.79 -38.29
N ASP A 658 63.21 -79.79 -38.63
CA ASP A 658 63.64 -79.62 -40.01
C ASP A 658 64.72 -80.64 -40.35
N GLU A 659 64.29 -81.78 -40.91
CA GLU A 659 65.14 -82.78 -41.55
C GLU A 659 66.08 -82.17 -42.62
N ASP A 660 65.79 -80.96 -43.10
CA ASP A 660 66.65 -80.26 -44.04
C ASP A 660 67.80 -79.45 -43.40
N ASP A 661 67.82 -79.28 -42.07
CA ASP A 661 68.84 -78.53 -41.34
C ASP A 661 70.25 -79.06 -41.63
N ARG A 662 71.14 -78.10 -41.92
CA ARG A 662 72.51 -78.37 -42.34
C ARG A 662 73.31 -79.09 -41.25
N LYS A 663 73.21 -78.68 -39.98
CA LYS A 663 73.99 -79.27 -38.88
C LYS A 663 73.50 -80.70 -38.60
N LEU A 664 72.18 -80.95 -38.58
CA LEU A 664 71.60 -82.29 -38.40
C LEU A 664 71.97 -83.25 -39.55
N LYS A 665 71.97 -82.77 -40.80
CA LYS A 665 72.48 -83.53 -41.96
C LYS A 665 73.97 -83.84 -41.87
N GLU A 666 74.80 -82.87 -41.51
CA GLU A 666 76.24 -83.06 -41.28
C GLU A 666 76.49 -84.04 -40.11
N LEU A 667 75.66 -84.04 -39.07
CA LEU A 667 75.72 -85.02 -37.97
C LEU A 667 75.36 -86.43 -38.42
N ARG A 668 74.23 -86.60 -39.12
CA ARG A 668 73.73 -87.92 -39.54
C ARG A 668 74.70 -88.58 -40.52
N SER A 669 75.23 -87.82 -41.48
CA SER A 669 76.24 -88.30 -42.44
C SER A 669 77.62 -88.48 -41.79
N GLY A 670 78.01 -87.60 -40.86
CA GLY A 670 79.31 -87.62 -40.21
C GLY A 670 79.46 -88.71 -39.14
N TRP A 671 78.42 -89.01 -38.36
CA TRP A 671 78.51 -89.88 -37.17
C TRP A 671 77.41 -90.93 -37.05
N GLY A 672 76.45 -90.95 -37.98
CA GLY A 672 75.45 -91.99 -38.12
C GLY A 672 74.15 -91.77 -37.34
N GLU A 673 73.16 -92.61 -37.64
CA GLU A 673 71.77 -92.44 -37.20
C GLU A 673 71.60 -92.47 -35.68
N ALA A 674 72.40 -93.26 -34.95
CA ALA A 674 72.31 -93.34 -33.50
C ALA A 674 72.71 -92.03 -32.80
N VAL A 675 73.75 -91.36 -33.31
CA VAL A 675 74.22 -90.06 -32.80
C VAL A 675 73.22 -88.96 -33.16
N HIS A 676 72.72 -88.98 -34.40
CA HIS A 676 71.66 -88.08 -34.85
C HIS A 676 70.41 -88.18 -33.96
N LYS A 677 69.91 -89.40 -33.68
CA LYS A 677 68.75 -89.63 -32.80
C LYS A 677 68.96 -89.16 -31.37
N ALA A 678 70.18 -89.27 -30.82
CA ALA A 678 70.49 -88.78 -29.48
C ALA A 678 70.36 -87.25 -29.37
N VAL A 679 70.84 -86.52 -30.38
CA VAL A 679 70.73 -85.05 -30.46
C VAL A 679 69.28 -84.63 -30.72
N VAL A 680 68.59 -85.30 -31.65
CA VAL A 680 67.18 -85.04 -31.97
C VAL A 680 66.26 -85.28 -30.76
N GLY A 681 66.48 -86.35 -29.99
CA GLY A 681 65.71 -86.61 -28.78
C GLY A 681 65.89 -85.52 -27.71
N ALA A 682 67.14 -85.08 -27.50
CA ALA A 682 67.44 -83.97 -26.59
C ALA A 682 66.83 -82.63 -27.07
N LEU A 683 66.83 -82.37 -28.38
CA LEU A 683 66.23 -81.16 -28.96
C LEU A 683 64.70 -81.12 -28.77
N LEU A 684 64.01 -82.24 -29.00
CA LEU A 684 62.56 -82.35 -28.79
C LEU A 684 62.19 -82.11 -27.32
N GLU A 685 62.93 -82.71 -26.39
CA GLU A 685 62.75 -82.52 -24.94
C GLU A 685 62.91 -81.05 -24.50
N LEU A 686 63.76 -80.27 -25.17
CA LEU A 686 63.88 -78.83 -24.91
C LEU A 686 62.69 -78.03 -25.45
N ASN A 687 62.15 -78.40 -26.61
CA ASN A 687 61.01 -77.70 -27.21
C ASN A 687 59.71 -77.98 -26.45
N ASP A 688 59.45 -79.25 -26.12
CA ASP A 688 58.28 -79.70 -25.36
C ASP A 688 58.23 -79.10 -23.94
N TYR A 689 59.38 -78.70 -23.39
CA TYR A 689 59.52 -78.22 -22.02
C TYR A 689 60.02 -76.77 -21.91
N ASN A 690 59.72 -75.93 -22.92
CA ASN A 690 60.08 -74.53 -22.92
C ASN A 690 59.33 -73.73 -21.81
N PRO A 691 60.02 -73.21 -20.78
CA PRO A 691 59.39 -72.56 -19.63
C PRO A 691 58.88 -71.13 -19.91
N SER A 692 59.10 -70.58 -21.11
CA SER A 692 58.77 -69.18 -21.43
C SER A 692 57.30 -68.92 -21.79
N GLY A 693 56.36 -69.72 -21.30
CA GLY A 693 54.92 -69.40 -21.28
C GLY A 693 54.20 -69.34 -22.63
N SER A 694 54.87 -69.55 -23.76
CA SER A 694 54.24 -69.60 -25.10
C SER A 694 53.53 -70.92 -25.42
N GLY A 695 53.10 -71.64 -24.38
CA GLY A 695 51.94 -72.51 -24.48
C GLY A 695 50.73 -71.63 -24.83
N ARG A 696 50.51 -71.40 -26.13
CA ARG A 696 49.26 -70.86 -26.66
C ARG A 696 48.18 -71.87 -26.34
N GLY A 697 47.61 -71.72 -25.14
CA GLY A 697 46.52 -72.54 -24.68
C GLY A 697 45.42 -72.51 -25.72
N THR A 698 44.98 -73.70 -26.12
CA THR A 698 43.66 -73.88 -26.70
C THR A 698 42.63 -73.48 -25.63
N THR A 699 42.32 -72.18 -25.56
CA THR A 699 41.08 -71.71 -24.94
C THR A 699 39.92 -72.19 -25.81
N GLN A 700 38.91 -72.75 -25.14
CA GLN A 700 37.66 -73.19 -25.74
C GLN A 700 36.85 -72.01 -26.28
#